data_AF-A0A8H7GXU7-F1
#
_entry.id   AF-A0A8H7GXU7-F1
#
_cell.length_a   1.000
_cell.length_b   1.000
_cell.length_c   1.000
_cell.angle_alpha   90.00
_cell.angle_beta   90.00
_cell.angle_gamma   90.00
#
_symmetry.space_group_name_H-M   'P 1'
#
loop_
_entity.id
_entity.type
_entity.pdbx_description
1 polymer ?
#
loop_
_entity_poly.entity_id
_entity_poly.type
_entity_poly.pdbx_seq_one_letter_code
_entity_poly.pdbx_strand_id
1 'polypeptide(L)'
;MPLCLPAIDISKELALPDLPRHRALIFSNGRKLLVLRREVLVVLGSIVSRKLIYDEDIVCATYSTFQQGEAEGAEALIVCLRKSVHVYYPGGNSHIVSIPFALKTAFPFDSGLLLERDNDQAAILALYSQHRFFTLVDPIGELRVVTTSSTSVVASGESLMYFPKTGLGKSHFLCATFNLRLQTVSVYHVKLSMRTTAVGSSLLRRKRNMSMATPNPSRILEDELYDSIQPPFGSSIQPSMSLDKKRTSTLLSGASSIARMGSEPGYSEPGLPNAGSADLGALRKDLIWTKVGSFNVKARKLHLTVTGLVYEDREAIVVSNRALQQTTVYTYRVLPGIIPTAENSIQIDCLHAVLLNHARFPGWLVAVAKNGSIQLVHPILEITLPPIRVPESYPAITSIASTFDNKVALRTASESRYPIYINLVLEPKNELVSTCMKVLKYFSGSKLYESLWWKAYVITILSLIYPFEGPVESALKVNEITDLLPPARTLHEAYNVDYSLEGLVPFITVALHLIYEETRLDVLARHQLNQLGALLTQLTLWLGWLEQWVAHYMIDPTDFDTTPRLLLTSPSYGPPNIFDHLISLFERTKCDFVFLSQLAEESDQINQIITPRTHSICYVYEVLAAPKLRPSDVVTALAKLGLDSGDLESYPPGIRVPLNNCLLSCQKNPEFEWNNSTLDLVGRRDLAMLTVPELGQELGHASHEFDFSAGRDANSIIHSIAHKNENLLGWDEQSEADRLNITKLIFDKDRKFYEITTLLHQTRIQATNLVIEDDVSEYDSTLLKRETASLVALRTLSIPMGRAALFYAGRMPLLTEKFPIPKFNLNTLIAPSMTTIVLTEGSISDEVIDWGHFHNGVSSGLSISPDAKCITGSWIIFNKPAENNAQHAGFLLALGLNGHLKLLEEWHIYNYLGPKHPMTSIGLLIGMAASLRGTMETKLTKVLSVHAVALLPQGANDLNVPIIVQSAGLIGIGLLYLETLHRRMSETLLSQLGVVKNEQESYMLAAGMALGLINLGKGNDLRGLTDTRV
;
A
#
# COMPACT_ATOMS: atom_id res chain seq x y z
N MET A 1 26.16 -40.18 -16.81
CA MET A 1 25.72 -39.40 -15.62
C MET A 1 24.69 -38.36 -16.07
N PRO A 2 23.62 -38.08 -15.31
CA PRO A 2 22.42 -37.45 -15.86
C PRO A 2 22.61 -35.95 -16.06
N LEU A 3 23.11 -35.58 -17.24
CA LEU A 3 23.28 -34.20 -17.69
C LEU A 3 21.96 -33.56 -18.17
N CYS A 4 20.86 -34.33 -18.25
CA CYS A 4 19.57 -33.86 -18.77
C CYS A 4 18.38 -34.04 -17.83
N LEU A 5 18.60 -34.44 -16.58
CA LEU A 5 17.51 -34.47 -15.59
C LEU A 5 17.49 -33.15 -14.81
N PRO A 6 16.30 -32.67 -14.36
CA PRO A 6 16.25 -31.66 -13.32
C PRO A 6 17.12 -32.12 -12.15
N ALA A 7 18.20 -31.37 -11.89
CA ALA A 7 19.13 -31.76 -10.85
C ALA A 7 18.51 -31.49 -9.49
N ILE A 8 18.55 -32.50 -8.62
CA ILE A 8 18.22 -32.36 -7.20
C ILE A 8 19.42 -31.68 -6.55
N ASP A 9 19.25 -30.42 -6.13
CA ASP A 9 20.23 -29.75 -5.27
C ASP A 9 19.88 -30.01 -3.81
N ILE A 10 20.60 -30.95 -3.21
CA ILE A 10 20.44 -31.38 -1.81
C ILE A 10 21.27 -30.49 -0.85
N SER A 11 22.23 -29.72 -1.38
CA SER A 11 23.30 -29.10 -0.58
C SER A 11 22.85 -27.93 0.32
N LYS A 12 21.58 -27.51 0.25
CA LYS A 12 21.06 -26.30 0.93
C LYS A 12 19.98 -26.56 1.98
N GLU A 13 19.76 -27.78 2.42
CA GLU A 13 18.85 -28.05 3.55
C GLU A 13 19.57 -27.87 4.90
N LEU A 14 19.41 -26.71 5.53
CA LEU A 14 19.61 -26.61 6.98
C LEU A 14 18.42 -27.25 7.70
N ALA A 15 18.72 -28.15 8.64
CA ALA A 15 17.74 -28.78 9.51
C ALA A 15 16.96 -27.69 10.28
N LEU A 16 15.65 -27.61 10.04
CA LEU A 16 14.75 -26.84 10.90
C LEU A 16 14.72 -27.50 12.29
N PRO A 17 14.54 -26.73 13.39
CA PRO A 17 14.46 -27.30 14.73
C PRO A 17 13.37 -28.39 14.82
N ASP A 18 13.70 -29.49 15.48
CA ASP A 18 12.87 -30.68 15.64
C ASP A 18 11.50 -30.36 16.25
N LEU A 19 10.47 -30.30 15.42
CA LEU A 19 9.09 -30.11 15.87
C LEU A 19 8.19 -31.20 15.25
N PRO A 20 7.43 -31.97 16.06
CA PRO A 20 6.74 -33.17 15.57
C PRO A 20 5.40 -32.88 14.86
N ARG A 21 5.17 -33.55 13.73
CA ARG A 21 3.87 -33.69 13.00
C ARG A 21 3.22 -32.38 12.52
N HIS A 22 3.94 -31.58 11.75
CA HIS A 22 3.41 -30.37 11.11
C HIS A 22 2.86 -30.62 9.71
N ARG A 23 1.83 -29.85 9.30
CA ARG A 23 1.52 -29.64 7.88
C ARG A 23 2.39 -28.51 7.36
N ALA A 24 3.33 -28.83 6.46
CA ALA A 24 4.21 -27.85 5.84
C ALA A 24 3.62 -27.35 4.51
N LEU A 25 3.39 -26.04 4.43
CA LEU A 25 3.01 -25.33 3.22
C LEU A 25 4.16 -24.42 2.80
N ILE A 26 4.53 -24.46 1.51
CA ILE A 26 5.55 -23.59 0.93
C ILE A 26 4.84 -22.48 0.15
N PHE A 27 5.35 -21.26 0.27
CA PHE A 27 4.87 -20.06 -0.41
C PHE A 27 6.05 -19.31 -1.08
N SER A 28 5.73 -18.21 -1.76
CA SER A 28 6.67 -17.32 -2.44
C SER A 28 7.82 -16.84 -1.53
N ASN A 29 8.94 -16.47 -2.13
CA ASN A 29 10.14 -15.96 -1.45
C ASN A 29 10.75 -16.93 -0.41
N GLY A 30 10.53 -18.24 -0.59
CA GLY A 30 11.05 -19.26 0.32
C GLY A 30 10.40 -19.24 1.71
N ARG A 31 9.20 -18.65 1.84
CA ARG A 31 8.38 -18.70 3.03
C ARG A 31 7.85 -20.11 3.26
N LYS A 32 7.99 -20.62 4.47
CA LYS A 32 7.43 -21.91 4.90
C LYS A 32 6.47 -21.64 6.06
N LEU A 33 5.29 -22.23 5.97
CA LEU A 33 4.28 -22.17 7.02
C LEU A 33 4.12 -23.58 7.60
N LEU A 34 4.44 -23.74 8.89
CA LEU A 34 4.28 -24.99 9.61
C LEU A 34 3.05 -24.90 10.50
N VAL A 35 2.02 -25.67 10.18
CA VAL A 35 0.73 -25.66 10.90
C VAL A 35 0.63 -26.89 11.80
N LEU A 36 0.49 -26.65 13.10
CA LEU A 36 0.05 -27.60 14.13
C LEU A 36 -1.44 -27.44 14.39
N ARG A 37 -1.99 -28.28 15.28
CA ARG A 37 -3.38 -28.14 15.73
C ARG A 37 -3.66 -26.76 16.34
N ARG A 38 -2.72 -26.18 17.08
CA ARG A 38 -2.91 -24.93 17.83
C ARG A 38 -1.78 -23.90 17.66
N GLU A 39 -0.78 -24.20 16.85
CA GLU A 39 0.35 -23.30 16.61
C GLU A 39 0.60 -23.15 15.11
N VAL A 40 0.96 -21.94 14.68
CA VAL A 40 1.42 -21.63 13.32
C VAL A 40 2.81 -21.01 13.42
N LEU A 41 3.79 -21.63 12.76
CA LEU A 41 5.14 -21.09 12.64
C LEU A 41 5.35 -20.55 11.23
N VAL A 42 5.78 -19.30 11.16
CA VAL A 42 6.16 -18.63 9.91
C VAL A 42 7.69 -18.62 9.84
N VAL A 43 8.22 -19.29 8.83
CA VAL A 43 9.67 -19.40 8.59
C VAL A 43 10.01 -18.70 7.28
N LEU A 44 10.99 -17.80 7.32
CA LEU A 44 11.57 -17.14 6.16
C LEU A 44 12.94 -17.76 5.89
N GLY A 45 13.03 -18.60 4.87
CA GLY A 45 14.26 -19.36 4.58
C GLY A 45 14.59 -20.34 5.70
N SER A 46 15.56 -19.97 6.55
CA SER A 46 16.02 -20.73 7.73
C SER A 46 15.62 -20.09 9.07
N ILE A 47 15.06 -18.87 9.07
CA ILE A 47 14.76 -18.10 10.28
C ILE A 47 13.27 -18.22 10.60
N VAL A 48 12.95 -18.57 11.85
CA VAL A 48 11.58 -18.47 12.36
C VAL A 48 11.26 -16.99 12.59
N SER A 49 10.39 -16.43 11.75
CA SER A 49 10.00 -15.02 11.84
C SER A 49 8.92 -14.78 12.89
N ARG A 50 7.89 -15.66 12.93
CA ARG A 50 6.77 -15.53 13.86
C ARG A 50 6.31 -16.90 14.37
N LYS A 51 5.98 -16.98 15.66
CA LYS A 51 5.26 -18.10 16.28
C LYS A 51 3.92 -17.60 16.78
N LEU A 52 2.83 -18.15 16.25
CA LEU A 52 1.45 -17.81 16.62
C LEU A 52 0.83 -19.00 17.35
N ILE A 53 0.21 -18.75 18.50
CA ILE A 53 -0.41 -19.77 19.35
C ILE A 53 -1.88 -19.39 19.52
N TYR A 54 -2.77 -20.38 19.41
CA TYR A 54 -4.22 -20.20 19.49
C TYR A 54 -4.86 -21.22 20.45
N ASP A 55 -5.96 -20.82 21.07
CA ASP A 55 -6.70 -21.66 22.01
C ASP A 55 -7.62 -22.68 21.30
N GLU A 56 -8.09 -22.33 20.10
CA GLU A 56 -8.90 -23.20 19.25
C GLU A 56 -8.05 -23.96 18.22
N ASP A 57 -8.61 -25.05 17.71
CA ASP A 57 -7.97 -25.82 16.65
C ASP A 57 -8.00 -25.06 15.32
N ILE A 58 -6.83 -24.97 14.67
CA ILE A 58 -6.64 -24.29 13.39
C ILE A 58 -7.22 -25.15 12.27
N VAL A 59 -8.18 -24.59 11.54
CA VAL A 59 -8.81 -25.23 10.38
C VAL A 59 -7.94 -25.08 9.13
N CYS A 60 -7.46 -23.85 8.88
CA CYS A 60 -6.63 -23.52 7.72
C CYS A 60 -5.71 -22.35 8.05
N ALA A 61 -4.51 -22.33 7.49
CA ALA A 61 -3.62 -21.17 7.54
C ALA A 61 -2.93 -20.99 6.19
N THR A 62 -2.99 -19.78 5.63
CA THR A 62 -2.55 -19.47 4.27
C THR A 62 -2.25 -17.99 4.09
N TYR A 63 -1.54 -17.64 3.02
CA TYR A 63 -1.45 -16.26 2.54
C TYR A 63 -2.56 -15.99 1.51
N SER A 64 -3.10 -14.77 1.52
CA SER A 64 -3.99 -14.24 0.49
C SER A 64 -3.91 -12.72 0.45
N THR A 65 -4.37 -12.12 -0.65
CA THR A 65 -4.44 -10.66 -0.86
C THR A 65 -5.88 -10.19 -0.75
N PHE A 66 -6.10 -9.06 -0.07
CA PHE A 66 -7.41 -8.40 0.00
C PHE A 66 -7.38 -7.14 -0.87
N GLN A 67 -8.49 -6.86 -1.57
CA GLN A 67 -8.62 -5.67 -2.42
C GLN A 67 -9.10 -4.48 -1.56
N GLN A 68 -8.20 -3.82 -0.84
CA GLN A 68 -8.49 -2.58 -0.11
C GLN A 68 -7.41 -1.53 -0.39
N GLY A 69 -7.82 -0.26 -0.52
CA GLY A 69 -7.01 0.87 -1.00
C GLY A 69 -5.71 1.17 -0.25
N GLU A 70 -4.87 1.98 -0.90
CA GLU A 70 -3.47 2.37 -0.59
C GLU A 70 -2.45 1.22 -0.44
N ALA A 71 -2.86 0.04 0.05
CA ALA A 71 -2.05 -1.18 0.13
C ALA A 71 -2.50 -2.23 -0.90
N GLU A 72 -2.71 -1.82 -2.15
CA GLU A 72 -3.07 -2.73 -3.23
C GLU A 72 -1.97 -3.80 -3.40
N GLY A 73 -2.30 -5.07 -3.09
CA GLY A 73 -1.43 -6.22 -3.36
C GLY A 73 -0.57 -6.72 -2.20
N ALA A 74 -0.70 -6.18 -0.98
CA ALA A 74 0.04 -6.72 0.16
C ALA A 74 -0.50 -8.10 0.60
N GLU A 75 0.33 -9.14 0.50
CA GLU A 75 -0.01 -10.49 0.99
C GLU A 75 -0.19 -10.48 2.51
N ALA A 76 -1.39 -10.84 2.98
CA ALA A 76 -1.70 -11.00 4.39
C ALA A 76 -1.63 -12.47 4.81
N LEU A 77 -1.08 -12.73 6.00
CA LEU A 77 -1.15 -14.06 6.62
C LEU A 77 -2.51 -14.24 7.26
N ILE A 78 -3.22 -15.31 6.90
CA ILE A 78 -4.55 -15.59 7.40
C ILE A 78 -4.57 -16.92 8.13
N VAL A 79 -5.09 -16.92 9.36
CA VAL A 79 -5.30 -18.11 10.18
C VAL A 79 -6.78 -18.24 10.51
N CYS A 80 -7.40 -19.28 9.95
CA CYS A 80 -8.80 -19.60 10.16
C CYS A 80 -8.95 -20.62 11.30
N LEU A 81 -9.61 -20.20 12.38
CA LEU A 81 -10.07 -21.04 13.47
C LEU A 81 -11.51 -21.52 13.20
N ARG A 82 -12.13 -22.21 14.17
CA ARG A 82 -13.48 -22.75 13.99
C ARG A 82 -14.54 -21.65 14.00
N LYS A 83 -14.34 -20.58 14.77
CA LYS A 83 -15.30 -19.47 14.91
C LYS A 83 -14.76 -18.11 14.48
N SER A 84 -13.45 -17.96 14.30
CA SER A 84 -12.82 -16.69 13.95
C SER A 84 -11.75 -16.84 12.86
N VAL A 85 -11.45 -15.75 12.17
CA VAL A 85 -10.38 -15.65 11.19
C VAL A 85 -9.46 -14.49 11.58
N HIS A 86 -8.19 -14.80 11.78
CA HIS A 86 -7.16 -13.82 12.12
C HIS A 86 -6.37 -13.45 10.85
N VAL A 87 -6.37 -12.17 10.50
CA VAL A 87 -5.65 -11.62 9.34
C VAL A 87 -4.51 -10.75 9.85
N TYR A 88 -3.28 -11.03 9.45
CA TYR A 88 -2.08 -10.28 9.82
C TYR A 88 -1.44 -9.67 8.58
N TYR A 89 -1.36 -8.34 8.55
CA TYR A 89 -0.66 -7.59 7.51
C TYR A 89 0.84 -7.46 7.82
N PRO A 90 1.68 -7.25 6.78
CA PRO A 90 3.12 -7.06 6.97
C PRO A 90 3.44 -5.83 7.84
N GLY A 91 2.66 -4.74 7.72
CA GLY A 91 2.83 -3.49 8.49
C GLY A 91 2.43 -3.55 9.97
N GLY A 92 2.15 -4.74 10.52
CA GLY A 92 1.82 -4.93 11.94
C GLY A 92 0.33 -4.84 12.28
N ASN A 93 -0.49 -4.31 11.37
CA ASN A 93 -1.95 -4.31 11.53
C ASN A 93 -2.50 -5.75 11.53
N SER A 94 -3.42 -6.02 12.46
CA SER A 94 -4.10 -7.32 12.54
C SER A 94 -5.59 -7.14 12.72
N HIS A 95 -6.38 -7.96 12.02
CA HIS A 95 -7.83 -7.98 12.12
C HIS A 95 -8.33 -9.35 12.55
N ILE A 96 -9.37 -9.36 13.37
CA ILE A 96 -10.04 -10.58 13.83
C ILE A 96 -11.47 -10.52 13.34
N VAL A 97 -11.83 -11.44 12.44
CA VAL A 97 -13.17 -11.57 11.89
C VAL A 97 -13.91 -12.67 12.62
N SER A 98 -15.01 -12.34 13.29
CA SER A 98 -15.87 -13.34 13.93
C SER A 98 -16.86 -13.90 12.91
N ILE A 99 -16.90 -15.23 12.76
CA ILE A 99 -17.80 -15.91 11.84
C ILE A 99 -19.04 -16.39 12.62
N PRO A 100 -20.28 -16.12 12.14
CA PRO A 100 -21.51 -16.51 12.84
C PRO A 100 -21.84 -18.01 12.78
N PHE A 101 -20.94 -18.83 12.25
CA PHE A 101 -21.10 -20.27 12.09
C PHE A 101 -19.77 -21.00 12.27
N ALA A 102 -19.83 -22.29 12.59
CA ALA A 102 -18.65 -23.13 12.67
C ALA A 102 -18.07 -23.38 11.27
N LEU A 103 -16.78 -23.08 11.09
CA LEU A 103 -16.05 -23.28 9.84
C LEU A 103 -15.61 -24.75 9.70
N LYS A 104 -15.88 -25.34 8.53
CA LYS A 104 -15.46 -26.69 8.16
C LYS A 104 -14.13 -26.71 7.41
N THR A 105 -14.00 -25.88 6.38
CA THR A 105 -12.79 -25.68 5.59
C THR A 105 -12.72 -24.25 5.05
N ALA A 106 -11.53 -23.78 4.70
CA ALA A 106 -11.32 -22.51 4.03
C ALA A 106 -10.26 -22.62 2.93
N PHE A 107 -10.48 -21.91 1.82
CA PHE A 107 -9.60 -21.90 0.65
C PHE A 107 -9.25 -20.46 0.25
N PRO A 108 -7.97 -20.13 0.04
CA PRO A 108 -7.54 -18.83 -0.46
C PRO A 108 -7.83 -18.69 -1.96
N PHE A 109 -8.06 -17.44 -2.40
CA PHE A 109 -8.10 -17.03 -3.80
C PHE A 109 -7.66 -15.57 -3.95
N ASP A 110 -7.40 -15.09 -5.17
CA ASP A 110 -6.77 -13.77 -5.45
C ASP A 110 -7.29 -12.58 -4.65
N SER A 111 -8.60 -12.54 -4.38
CA SER A 111 -9.24 -11.42 -3.70
C SER A 111 -9.79 -11.76 -2.33
N GLY A 112 -9.33 -12.86 -1.70
CA GLY A 112 -9.63 -13.15 -0.30
C GLY A 112 -9.72 -14.64 0.05
N LEU A 113 -10.80 -15.02 0.73
CA LEU A 113 -11.03 -16.39 1.24
C LEU A 113 -12.43 -16.92 0.95
N LEU A 114 -12.52 -18.19 0.55
CA LEU A 114 -13.75 -18.95 0.45
C LEU A 114 -13.91 -19.83 1.70
N LEU A 115 -15.04 -19.70 2.39
CA LEU A 115 -15.36 -20.33 3.65
C LEU A 115 -16.49 -21.35 3.48
N GLU A 116 -16.28 -22.58 3.94
CA GLU A 116 -17.30 -23.64 3.99
C GLU A 116 -17.87 -23.76 5.41
N ARG A 117 -19.18 -23.59 5.54
CA ARG A 117 -19.89 -23.79 6.82
C ARG A 117 -20.03 -25.29 7.16
N ASP A 118 -19.82 -25.62 8.43
CA ASP A 118 -20.14 -26.94 8.98
C ASP A 118 -21.64 -27.10 9.25
N ASN A 119 -22.24 -28.17 8.74
CA ASN A 119 -23.69 -28.40 8.77
C ASN A 119 -24.12 -29.41 9.84
N ASP A 120 -23.18 -30.10 10.50
CA ASP A 120 -23.49 -31.17 11.45
C ASP A 120 -24.09 -30.66 12.78
N GLN A 121 -24.03 -29.36 13.06
CA GLN A 121 -24.68 -28.73 14.23
C GLN A 121 -26.07 -28.13 13.91
N ALA A 122 -26.54 -28.19 12.67
CA ALA A 122 -27.68 -27.42 12.18
C ALA A 122 -29.04 -28.16 12.22
N ALA A 123 -29.25 -29.07 13.17
CA ALA A 123 -30.58 -29.67 13.36
C ALA A 123 -31.61 -28.65 13.91
N ILE A 124 -31.18 -27.53 14.49
CA ILE A 124 -32.08 -26.57 15.20
C ILE A 124 -32.30 -25.26 14.41
N LEU A 125 -31.46 -24.92 13.41
CA LEU A 125 -31.52 -23.64 12.67
C LEU A 125 -31.87 -23.80 11.18
N ALA A 126 -32.48 -24.92 10.80
CA ALA A 126 -32.77 -25.27 9.41
C ALA A 126 -33.84 -24.39 8.71
N LEU A 127 -34.44 -23.42 9.41
CA LEU A 127 -35.51 -22.59 8.84
C LEU A 127 -35.04 -21.26 8.21
N TYR A 128 -33.77 -20.82 8.38
CA TYR A 128 -33.40 -19.44 8.02
C TYR A 128 -32.06 -19.22 7.27
N SER A 129 -31.32 -20.26 6.84
CA SER A 129 -30.10 -20.05 6.03
C SER A 129 -29.89 -21.17 5.01
N GLN A 130 -30.12 -20.85 3.73
CA GLN A 130 -29.97 -21.79 2.60
C GLN A 130 -28.51 -21.88 2.07
N HIS A 131 -27.62 -21.00 2.49
CA HIS A 131 -26.29 -20.83 1.88
C HIS A 131 -25.17 -21.47 2.72
N ARG A 132 -24.30 -22.25 2.06
CA ARG A 132 -23.21 -23.02 2.68
C ARG A 132 -21.82 -22.43 2.47
N PHE A 133 -21.61 -21.77 1.35
CA PHE A 133 -20.32 -21.22 0.95
C PHE A 133 -20.38 -19.70 1.00
N PHE A 134 -19.38 -19.12 1.67
CA PHE A 134 -19.24 -17.68 1.87
C PHE A 134 -17.89 -17.21 1.38
N THR A 135 -17.80 -15.96 0.95
CA THR A 135 -16.57 -15.32 0.49
C THR A 135 -16.26 -14.13 1.38
N LEU A 136 -15.02 -14.03 1.83
CA LEU A 136 -14.47 -12.94 2.62
C LEU A 136 -13.49 -12.18 1.71
N VAL A 137 -13.95 -11.07 1.13
CA VAL A 137 -13.18 -10.21 0.20
C VAL A 137 -12.56 -9.02 0.93
N ASP A 138 -13.11 -8.68 2.10
CA ASP A 138 -12.65 -7.59 2.96
C ASP A 138 -12.76 -8.07 4.41
N PRO A 139 -11.68 -7.99 5.23
CA PRO A 139 -11.74 -8.38 6.64
C PRO A 139 -12.68 -7.50 7.49
N ILE A 140 -12.96 -6.26 7.09
CA ILE A 140 -13.89 -5.35 7.79
C ILE A 140 -15.30 -5.42 7.16
N GLY A 141 -15.37 -5.83 5.90
CA GLY A 141 -16.62 -5.92 5.15
C GLY A 141 -17.53 -7.09 5.54
N GLU A 142 -18.75 -7.05 5.01
CA GLU A 142 -19.72 -8.15 5.18
C GLU A 142 -19.32 -9.39 4.37
N LEU A 143 -19.58 -10.58 4.93
CA LEU A 143 -19.44 -11.85 4.22
C LEU A 143 -20.38 -11.88 3.01
N ARG A 144 -19.86 -12.28 1.85
CA ARG A 144 -20.65 -12.45 0.63
C ARG A 144 -21.00 -13.92 0.41
N VAL A 145 -22.10 -14.17 -0.30
CA VAL A 145 -22.63 -15.51 -0.52
C VAL A 145 -22.25 -16.03 -1.90
N VAL A 146 -21.90 -17.31 -1.96
CA VAL A 146 -21.77 -18.06 -3.22
C VAL A 146 -23.12 -18.69 -3.57
N THR A 147 -23.59 -18.44 -4.78
CA THR A 147 -24.87 -18.95 -5.29
C THR A 147 -24.65 -19.98 -6.39
N THR A 148 -25.59 -20.91 -6.54
CA THR A 148 -25.58 -21.85 -7.66
C THR A 148 -26.47 -21.31 -8.78
N SER A 149 -26.12 -21.62 -10.03
CA SER A 149 -26.97 -21.31 -11.18
C SER A 149 -28.26 -22.14 -11.18
N SER A 150 -29.31 -21.66 -11.84
CA SER A 150 -30.65 -22.29 -11.86
C SER A 150 -30.67 -23.74 -12.37
N THR A 151 -29.64 -24.16 -13.10
CA THR A 151 -29.48 -25.51 -13.66
C THR A 151 -28.69 -26.46 -12.76
N SER A 152 -28.26 -26.00 -11.58
CA SER A 152 -27.34 -26.74 -10.71
C SER A 152 -27.70 -26.58 -9.23
N VAL A 153 -27.66 -27.70 -8.50
CA VAL A 153 -27.84 -27.73 -7.04
C VAL A 153 -26.63 -28.41 -6.43
N VAL A 154 -26.07 -27.81 -5.38
CA VAL A 154 -25.02 -28.44 -4.57
C VAL A 154 -25.69 -29.26 -3.48
N ALA A 155 -25.39 -30.55 -3.42
CA ALA A 155 -26.04 -31.46 -2.48
C ALA A 155 -25.52 -31.24 -1.04
N SER A 156 -26.37 -31.51 -0.04
CA SER A 156 -26.01 -31.36 1.38
C SER A 156 -24.81 -32.22 1.80
N GLY A 157 -24.55 -33.34 1.12
CA GLY A 157 -23.42 -34.25 1.37
C GLY A 157 -22.13 -33.95 0.58
N GLU A 158 -22.09 -32.90 -0.26
CA GLU A 158 -20.89 -32.51 -1.02
C GLU A 158 -19.94 -31.69 -0.15
N SER A 159 -18.63 -31.87 -0.25
CA SER A 159 -17.64 -31.07 0.48
C SER A 159 -16.58 -30.53 -0.48
N LEU A 160 -16.13 -29.30 -0.28
CA LEU A 160 -15.17 -28.68 -1.18
C LEU A 160 -13.80 -29.37 -1.07
N MET A 161 -13.19 -29.67 -2.22
CA MET A 161 -11.88 -30.32 -2.32
C MET A 161 -10.85 -29.39 -2.97
N TYR A 162 -11.25 -28.67 -4.00
CA TYR A 162 -10.37 -27.79 -4.76
C TYR A 162 -11.08 -26.48 -5.13
N PHE A 163 -10.38 -25.38 -4.90
CA PHE A 163 -10.71 -24.04 -5.39
C PHE A 163 -9.42 -23.37 -5.88
N PRO A 164 -9.45 -22.63 -7.01
CA PRO A 164 -8.26 -22.03 -7.58
C PRO A 164 -7.71 -20.92 -6.66
N LYS A 165 -6.40 -20.96 -6.43
CA LYS A 165 -5.70 -19.99 -5.56
C LYS A 165 -5.40 -18.67 -6.27
N THR A 166 -5.11 -18.74 -7.56
CA THR A 166 -4.72 -17.60 -8.40
C THR A 166 -5.55 -17.53 -9.67
N GLY A 167 -5.67 -16.36 -10.29
CA GLY A 167 -6.28 -16.14 -11.60
C GLY A 167 -7.79 -16.40 -11.74
N LEU A 168 -8.59 -16.20 -10.69
CA LEU A 168 -10.03 -16.46 -10.74
C LEU A 168 -10.74 -15.55 -11.76
N GLY A 169 -11.36 -16.14 -12.78
CA GLY A 169 -12.07 -15.41 -13.84
C GLY A 169 -11.18 -14.88 -14.98
N LYS A 170 -9.86 -15.09 -14.91
CA LYS A 170 -8.91 -14.80 -15.99
C LYS A 170 -8.31 -16.09 -16.58
N SER A 171 -7.77 -16.97 -15.74
CA SER A 171 -7.10 -18.21 -16.16
C SER A 171 -7.69 -19.48 -15.51
N HIS A 172 -8.32 -19.37 -14.33
CA HIS A 172 -8.94 -20.50 -13.65
C HIS A 172 -10.45 -20.32 -13.52
N PHE A 173 -11.20 -21.36 -13.89
CA PHE A 173 -12.66 -21.32 -13.93
C PHE A 173 -13.32 -22.55 -13.29
N LEU A 174 -12.56 -23.59 -12.90
CA LEU A 174 -13.14 -24.81 -12.33
C LEU A 174 -12.93 -24.95 -10.80
N CYS A 175 -13.93 -25.57 -10.16
CA CYS A 175 -14.00 -25.91 -8.74
C CYS A 175 -14.45 -27.36 -8.61
N ALA A 176 -13.94 -28.10 -7.61
CA ALA A 176 -14.30 -29.50 -7.42
C ALA A 176 -14.81 -29.78 -6.00
N THR A 177 -15.96 -30.46 -5.91
CA THR A 177 -16.55 -30.94 -4.66
C THR A 177 -16.61 -32.46 -4.65
N PHE A 178 -16.59 -33.07 -3.48
CA PHE A 178 -16.70 -34.51 -3.28
C PHE A 178 -17.94 -34.85 -2.47
N ASN A 179 -18.80 -35.71 -3.02
CA ASN A 179 -19.98 -36.22 -2.35
C ASN A 179 -19.63 -37.50 -1.57
N LEU A 180 -19.74 -37.42 -0.24
CA LEU A 180 -19.37 -38.55 0.64
C LEU A 180 -20.29 -39.77 0.46
N ARG A 181 -21.57 -39.57 0.16
CA ARG A 181 -22.57 -40.65 0.07
C ARG A 181 -22.45 -41.43 -1.24
N LEU A 182 -22.23 -40.71 -2.34
CA LEU A 182 -22.15 -41.30 -3.68
C LEU A 182 -20.71 -41.65 -4.09
N GLN A 183 -19.71 -41.22 -3.32
CA GLN A 183 -18.28 -41.32 -3.66
C GLN A 183 -17.98 -40.72 -5.05
N THR A 184 -18.66 -39.63 -5.39
CA THR A 184 -18.49 -38.93 -6.67
C THR A 184 -17.80 -37.59 -6.46
N VAL A 185 -16.92 -37.22 -7.40
CA VAL A 185 -16.37 -35.87 -7.50
C VAL A 185 -17.21 -35.11 -8.53
N SER A 186 -17.79 -33.99 -8.13
CA SER A 186 -18.56 -33.07 -8.96
C SER A 186 -17.69 -31.86 -9.31
N VAL A 187 -17.69 -31.46 -10.58
CA VAL A 187 -16.94 -30.32 -11.11
C VAL A 187 -17.89 -29.18 -11.44
N TYR A 188 -17.55 -27.97 -10.99
CA TYR A 188 -18.33 -26.74 -11.15
C TYR A 188 -17.50 -25.68 -11.86
N HIS A 189 -18.14 -24.93 -12.75
CA HIS A 189 -17.63 -23.70 -13.35
C HIS A 189 -17.96 -22.50 -12.44
N VAL A 190 -16.96 -21.68 -12.13
CA VAL A 190 -17.03 -20.52 -11.24
C VAL A 190 -17.06 -19.24 -12.07
N LYS A 191 -18.10 -18.43 -11.90
CA LYS A 191 -18.23 -17.11 -12.54
C LYS A 191 -18.38 -16.02 -11.48
N LEU A 192 -17.64 -14.92 -11.65
CA LEU A 192 -17.81 -13.71 -10.85
C LEU A 192 -19.18 -13.07 -11.15
N SER A 193 -19.92 -12.71 -10.10
CA SER A 193 -21.24 -12.09 -10.21
C SER A 193 -21.11 -10.61 -10.56
N MET A 194 -21.03 -10.29 -11.86
CA MET A 194 -21.11 -8.90 -12.33
C MET A 194 -22.57 -8.44 -12.40
N ARG A 195 -22.99 -7.51 -11.52
CA ARG A 195 -24.06 -6.58 -11.87
C ARG A 195 -23.41 -5.31 -12.39
N THR A 196 -23.80 -4.92 -13.61
CA THR A 196 -23.50 -3.61 -14.19
C THR A 196 -23.86 -2.53 -13.18
N THR A 197 -22.85 -1.75 -12.77
CA THR A 197 -23.07 -0.42 -12.25
C THR A 197 -23.75 0.37 -13.37
N ALA A 198 -25.06 0.58 -13.27
CA ALA A 198 -25.75 1.52 -14.13
C ALA A 198 -25.15 2.91 -13.86
N VAL A 199 -24.25 3.33 -14.73
CA VAL A 199 -23.77 4.71 -14.82
C VAL A 199 -24.96 5.55 -15.30
N GLY A 200 -25.45 6.45 -14.45
CA GLY A 200 -26.46 7.46 -14.82
C GLY A 200 -27.76 7.40 -14.02
N SER A 201 -27.74 7.84 -12.76
CA SER A 201 -28.78 8.73 -12.20
C SER A 201 -28.36 9.19 -10.80
N SER A 202 -27.93 10.44 -10.74
CA SER A 202 -27.71 11.21 -9.53
C SER A 202 -29.05 11.52 -8.85
N LEU A 203 -29.44 10.72 -7.85
CA LEU A 203 -30.31 11.18 -6.77
C LEU A 203 -29.81 10.61 -5.44
N LEU A 204 -29.34 11.52 -4.60
CA LEU A 204 -28.93 11.33 -3.21
C LEU A 204 -30.06 10.68 -2.40
N ARG A 205 -30.01 9.35 -2.20
CA ARG A 205 -30.84 8.68 -1.21
C ARG A 205 -30.07 8.60 0.12
N ARG A 206 -30.26 9.63 0.94
CA ARG A 206 -29.81 9.73 2.33
C ARG A 206 -30.34 8.53 3.12
N LYS A 207 -29.50 7.53 3.37
CA LYS A 207 -29.81 6.42 4.31
C LYS A 207 -29.73 6.97 5.74
N ARG A 208 -30.85 6.93 6.44
CA ARG A 208 -30.93 7.09 7.90
C ARG A 208 -30.17 5.93 8.55
N ASN A 209 -29.14 6.23 9.31
CA ASN A 209 -28.51 5.29 10.23
C ASN A 209 -29.53 4.98 11.34
N MET A 210 -29.99 3.73 11.43
CA MET A 210 -30.55 3.19 12.66
C MET A 210 -29.41 2.63 13.49
N SER A 211 -29.09 3.31 14.57
CA SER A 211 -28.24 2.82 15.64
C SER A 211 -28.94 1.67 16.38
N MET A 212 -28.27 0.53 16.44
CA MET A 212 -28.53 -0.53 17.42
C MET A 212 -28.23 0.02 18.82
N ALA A 213 -29.27 0.16 19.65
CA ALA A 213 -29.13 0.51 21.05
C ALA A 213 -28.82 -0.74 21.89
N THR A 214 -27.85 -0.61 22.80
CA THR A 214 -27.47 -1.57 23.83
C THR A 214 -28.55 -1.71 24.91
N PRO A 215 -28.66 -2.88 25.57
CA PRO A 215 -29.73 -3.20 26.50
C PRO A 215 -29.41 -2.69 27.92
N ASN A 216 -30.41 -2.18 28.63
CA ASN A 216 -30.31 -2.02 30.09
C ASN A 216 -31.19 -3.08 30.78
N PRO A 217 -30.70 -3.70 31.87
CA PRO A 217 -31.41 -4.73 32.60
C PRO A 217 -32.37 -4.15 33.64
N SER A 218 -33.45 -4.90 33.87
CA SER A 218 -34.26 -5.03 35.09
C SER A 218 -34.60 -3.77 35.89
N ARG A 219 -35.91 -3.49 36.03
CA ARG A 219 -36.43 -3.15 37.35
C ARG A 219 -37.84 -3.65 37.58
N ILE A 220 -37.95 -4.30 38.72
CA ILE A 220 -39.09 -4.83 39.44
C ILE A 220 -40.16 -3.74 39.64
N LEU A 221 -41.42 -4.18 39.59
CA LEU A 221 -42.62 -3.49 40.09
C LEU A 221 -42.49 -3.21 41.59
N GLU A 222 -42.87 -2.02 42.05
CA GLU A 222 -43.98 -1.86 43.01
C GLU A 222 -44.21 -0.39 43.39
N ASP A 223 -45.50 -0.05 43.36
CA ASP A 223 -46.27 0.84 44.25
C ASP A 223 -46.25 2.37 44.12
N GLU A 224 -47.31 2.84 43.44
CA GLU A 224 -48.50 3.50 44.03
C GLU A 224 -48.39 4.77 44.91
N LEU A 225 -49.17 5.79 44.48
CA LEU A 225 -50.02 6.75 45.23
C LEU A 225 -49.69 8.27 45.22
N TYR A 226 -50.74 9.00 44.78
CA TYR A 226 -51.07 10.45 44.76
C TYR A 226 -50.15 11.38 43.92
N ASP A 227 -50.63 12.18 42.96
CA ASP A 227 -51.89 12.90 42.87
C ASP A 227 -52.43 12.99 41.43
N SER A 228 -53.74 12.83 41.32
CA SER A 228 -54.53 12.78 40.08
C SER A 228 -55.40 14.03 39.94
N ILE A 229 -55.38 14.67 38.76
CA ILE A 229 -56.54 15.32 38.11
C ILE A 229 -56.25 15.39 36.59
N GLN A 230 -56.93 14.55 35.82
CA GLN A 230 -57.51 14.89 34.50
C GLN A 230 -58.94 15.45 34.74
N PRO A 231 -59.78 15.88 33.76
CA PRO A 231 -59.71 15.94 32.27
C PRO A 231 -60.16 17.37 31.75
N PRO A 232 -60.60 17.67 30.48
CA PRO A 232 -61.17 16.77 29.47
C PRO A 232 -61.05 17.02 27.93
N PHE A 233 -61.45 15.95 27.19
CA PHE A 233 -62.00 15.74 25.80
C PHE A 233 -61.35 16.44 24.58
N GLY A 234 -61.22 15.89 23.35
CA GLY A 234 -61.64 14.63 22.69
C GLY A 234 -62.12 14.90 21.24
N SER A 235 -61.67 14.15 20.21
CA SER A 235 -62.46 13.77 19.00
C SER A 235 -61.71 12.85 18.02
N SER A 236 -62.41 11.79 17.59
CA SER A 236 -62.08 10.73 16.62
C SER A 236 -62.46 11.09 15.16
N ILE A 237 -62.04 10.28 14.16
CA ILE A 237 -62.80 9.87 12.94
C ILE A 237 -62.00 8.81 12.10
N GLN A 238 -62.75 7.84 11.53
CA GLN A 238 -62.38 6.66 10.73
C GLN A 238 -62.23 6.92 9.20
N PRO A 239 -61.73 5.97 8.37
CA PRO A 239 -61.63 6.14 6.91
C PRO A 239 -62.80 5.52 6.12
N SER A 240 -63.18 6.12 4.98
CA SER A 240 -64.19 5.65 4.02
C SER A 240 -63.64 5.57 2.59
N MET A 241 -64.22 4.66 1.79
CA MET A 241 -63.94 4.38 0.38
C MET A 241 -64.76 5.25 -0.58
N SER A 242 -64.26 5.52 -1.79
CA SER A 242 -65.10 5.77 -2.98
C SER A 242 -64.38 5.45 -4.31
N LEU A 243 -65.17 4.96 -5.27
CA LEU A 243 -64.83 4.55 -6.64
C LEU A 243 -65.06 5.70 -7.63
N ASP A 244 -64.30 5.74 -8.73
CA ASP A 244 -64.73 6.42 -9.97
C ASP A 244 -64.28 5.69 -11.25
N LYS A 245 -65.10 5.82 -12.31
CA LYS A 245 -65.16 5.01 -13.54
C LYS A 245 -64.92 5.86 -14.82
N LYS A 246 -64.21 5.25 -15.80
CA LYS A 246 -64.24 5.45 -17.30
C LYS A 246 -63.58 6.75 -17.85
N ARG A 247 -62.95 6.84 -19.04
CA ARG A 247 -62.90 6.04 -20.30
C ARG A 247 -61.69 6.46 -21.20
N THR A 248 -61.36 5.60 -22.19
CA THR A 248 -60.62 5.78 -23.48
C THR A 248 -59.10 6.05 -23.45
N SER A 249 -58.21 5.51 -24.30
CA SER A 249 -58.19 4.46 -25.35
C SER A 249 -56.76 4.36 -25.95
N THR A 250 -56.45 3.23 -26.63
CA THR A 250 -55.30 2.93 -27.54
C THR A 250 -53.97 2.52 -26.89
N LEU A 251 -53.08 1.69 -27.47
CA LEU A 251 -53.13 0.38 -28.16
C LEU A 251 -51.63 -0.03 -28.31
N LEU A 252 -51.33 -1.32 -28.17
CA LEU A 252 -50.18 -2.10 -28.72
C LEU A 252 -48.75 -1.98 -28.15
N SER A 253 -48.32 -3.09 -27.52
CA SER A 253 -47.17 -3.98 -27.86
C SER A 253 -46.64 -4.59 -26.54
N GLY A 254 -46.52 -5.89 -26.31
CA GLY A 254 -46.38 -7.03 -27.20
C GLY A 254 -44.99 -7.64 -27.03
N ALA A 255 -44.78 -8.45 -25.98
CA ALA A 255 -43.90 -9.63 -25.97
C ALA A 255 -43.64 -10.18 -24.54
N SER A 256 -44.30 -11.31 -24.25
CA SER A 256 -43.70 -12.53 -23.70
C SER A 256 -42.89 -12.47 -22.40
N SER A 257 -43.55 -12.76 -21.27
CA SER A 257 -42.90 -13.41 -20.12
C SER A 257 -43.74 -14.61 -19.67
N ILE A 258 -43.33 -15.81 -20.10
CA ILE A 258 -43.84 -17.07 -19.59
C ILE A 258 -43.16 -17.31 -18.24
N ALA A 259 -43.88 -17.04 -17.15
CA ALA A 259 -43.47 -17.39 -15.80
C ALA A 259 -44.30 -18.58 -15.34
N ARG A 260 -43.64 -19.70 -15.04
CA ARG A 260 -44.25 -20.84 -14.36
C ARG A 260 -43.39 -21.27 -13.17
N MET A 261 -44.06 -21.28 -12.03
CA MET A 261 -43.90 -22.10 -10.83
C MET A 261 -42.71 -21.83 -9.90
N GLY A 262 -43.00 -21.03 -8.86
CA GLY A 262 -42.38 -21.14 -7.54
C GLY A 262 -43.51 -21.14 -6.51
N SER A 263 -43.55 -22.17 -5.67
CA SER A 263 -44.53 -22.40 -4.61
C SER A 263 -44.49 -21.31 -3.53
N GLU A 264 -45.66 -20.73 -3.22
CA GLU A 264 -45.86 -19.83 -2.08
C GLU A 264 -45.64 -20.55 -0.74
N PRO A 265 -44.96 -19.94 0.24
CA PRO A 265 -45.01 -20.38 1.63
C PRO A 265 -46.23 -19.78 2.34
N GLY A 266 -46.99 -20.64 3.01
CA GLY A 266 -48.22 -20.32 3.71
C GLY A 266 -48.05 -19.41 4.94
N TYR A 267 -49.20 -18.85 5.33
CA TYR A 267 -49.50 -18.05 6.52
C TYR A 267 -48.77 -18.49 7.80
N SER A 268 -48.21 -17.54 8.53
CA SER A 268 -47.80 -17.69 9.94
C SER A 268 -48.73 -16.89 10.86
N GLU A 269 -49.30 -17.56 11.87
CA GLU A 269 -50.05 -16.94 12.97
C GLU A 269 -49.15 -16.04 13.85
N PRO A 270 -49.68 -14.97 14.47
CA PRO A 270 -48.89 -14.04 15.26
C PRO A 270 -48.85 -14.47 16.74
N GLY A 271 -47.64 -14.67 17.26
CA GLY A 271 -47.41 -14.72 18.70
C GLY A 271 -46.20 -15.57 19.10
N LEU A 272 -45.01 -14.97 19.13
CA LEU A 272 -43.96 -15.13 20.16
C LEU A 272 -42.71 -14.30 19.74
N PRO A 273 -41.98 -13.66 20.67
CA PRO A 273 -40.86 -12.76 20.33
C PRO A 273 -39.56 -13.54 20.10
N ASN A 274 -38.93 -13.37 18.93
CA ASN A 274 -37.63 -13.97 18.61
C ASN A 274 -36.45 -13.05 19.01
N ALA A 275 -35.52 -13.60 19.80
CA ALA A 275 -34.23 -13.02 20.12
C ALA A 275 -33.28 -13.01 18.90
N GLY A 276 -32.34 -12.06 18.91
CA GLY A 276 -31.48 -11.66 17.78
C GLY A 276 -30.86 -12.79 16.95
N SER A 277 -31.27 -12.85 15.68
CA SER A 277 -30.67 -13.64 14.61
C SER A 277 -30.43 -12.68 13.45
N ALA A 278 -29.16 -12.45 13.08
CA ALA A 278 -28.82 -11.65 11.92
C ALA A 278 -29.46 -12.27 10.65
N ASP A 279 -30.21 -11.48 9.88
CA ASP A 279 -30.83 -11.92 8.63
C ASP A 279 -29.76 -12.17 7.56
N LEU A 280 -29.22 -13.40 7.50
CA LEU A 280 -28.26 -13.85 6.47
C LEU A 280 -28.88 -13.91 5.06
N GLY A 281 -30.19 -13.66 4.90
CA GLY A 281 -30.89 -13.62 3.61
C GLY A 281 -30.61 -12.37 2.76
N ALA A 282 -30.05 -11.32 3.35
CA ALA A 282 -29.77 -10.04 2.66
C ALA A 282 -28.33 -9.91 2.14
N LEU A 283 -27.49 -10.93 2.29
CA LEU A 283 -26.07 -10.88 1.95
C LEU A 283 -25.83 -10.75 0.44
N ARG A 284 -24.80 -9.98 0.07
CA ARG A 284 -24.43 -9.75 -1.34
C ARG A 284 -23.94 -11.05 -2.00
N LYS A 285 -24.31 -11.25 -3.26
CA LYS A 285 -23.86 -12.39 -4.09
C LYS A 285 -22.54 -12.04 -4.77
N ASP A 286 -21.55 -12.93 -4.70
CA ASP A 286 -20.21 -12.69 -5.24
C ASP A 286 -19.81 -13.68 -6.34
N LEU A 287 -20.05 -14.98 -6.10
CA LEU A 287 -19.71 -16.05 -7.04
C LEU A 287 -20.95 -16.86 -7.43
N ILE A 288 -20.96 -17.32 -8.68
CA ILE A 288 -21.98 -18.20 -9.25
C ILE A 288 -21.32 -19.52 -9.67
N TRP A 289 -21.83 -20.64 -9.18
CA TRP A 289 -21.36 -21.99 -9.54
C TRP A 289 -22.34 -22.70 -10.48
N THR A 290 -21.83 -23.25 -11.57
CA THR A 290 -22.59 -24.05 -12.55
C THR A 290 -21.98 -25.42 -12.70
N LYS A 291 -22.76 -26.49 -12.50
CA LYS A 291 -22.24 -27.87 -12.57
C LYS A 291 -21.89 -28.24 -14.01
N VAL A 292 -20.68 -28.72 -14.23
CA VAL A 292 -20.15 -29.16 -15.54
C VAL A 292 -20.27 -30.68 -15.70
N GLY A 293 -19.87 -31.44 -14.68
CA GLY A 293 -19.90 -32.90 -14.72
C GLY A 293 -19.67 -33.55 -13.36
N SER A 294 -19.83 -34.87 -13.29
CA SER A 294 -19.51 -35.65 -12.08
C SER A 294 -19.03 -37.04 -12.44
N PHE A 295 -18.02 -37.55 -11.74
CA PHE A 295 -17.42 -38.87 -11.98
C PHE A 295 -17.24 -39.63 -10.66
N ASN A 296 -17.25 -40.97 -10.73
CA ASN A 296 -17.19 -41.85 -9.56
C ASN A 296 -15.75 -42.19 -9.20
N VAL A 297 -15.39 -41.96 -7.94
CA VAL A 297 -14.07 -42.22 -7.40
C VAL A 297 -14.26 -43.09 -6.16
N LYS A 298 -14.13 -44.41 -6.33
CA LYS A 298 -14.36 -45.45 -5.31
C LYS A 298 -13.32 -45.39 -4.15
N ALA A 299 -13.25 -44.28 -3.42
CA ALA A 299 -12.30 -44.05 -2.34
C ALA A 299 -12.86 -43.08 -1.28
N ARG A 300 -12.28 -43.12 -0.07
CA ARG A 300 -12.61 -42.19 1.01
C ARG A 300 -11.90 -40.85 0.81
N LYS A 301 -12.52 -39.76 1.28
CA LYS A 301 -11.98 -38.38 1.22
C LYS A 301 -10.52 -38.24 1.69
N LEU A 302 -10.10 -39.00 2.70
CA LEU A 302 -8.73 -38.94 3.26
C LEU A 302 -7.63 -39.44 2.30
N HIS A 303 -7.99 -40.31 1.34
CA HIS A 303 -7.05 -40.87 0.36
C HIS A 303 -7.10 -40.16 -0.99
N LEU A 304 -7.95 -39.13 -1.11
CA LEU A 304 -8.16 -38.37 -2.33
C LEU A 304 -7.56 -36.98 -2.21
N THR A 305 -6.79 -36.61 -3.21
CA THR A 305 -6.27 -35.26 -3.39
C THR A 305 -6.66 -34.77 -4.77
N VAL A 306 -7.30 -33.61 -4.81
CA VAL A 306 -7.78 -32.99 -6.05
C VAL A 306 -7.05 -31.67 -6.25
N THR A 307 -6.44 -31.49 -7.41
CA THR A 307 -5.76 -30.25 -7.80
C THR A 307 -6.16 -29.86 -9.21
N GLY A 308 -6.43 -28.58 -9.45
CA GLY A 308 -6.58 -28.05 -10.80
C GLY A 308 -5.22 -27.74 -11.42
N LEU A 309 -5.15 -27.77 -12.74
CA LEU A 309 -3.98 -27.53 -13.55
C LEU A 309 -4.42 -26.72 -14.77
N VAL A 310 -3.71 -25.64 -15.10
CA VAL A 310 -4.03 -24.83 -16.27
C VAL A 310 -2.79 -24.73 -17.14
N TYR A 311 -2.99 -24.88 -18.45
CA TYR A 311 -1.98 -24.66 -19.45
C TYR A 311 -2.66 -24.14 -20.72
N GLU A 312 -2.29 -22.93 -21.15
CA GLU A 312 -2.92 -22.24 -22.29
C GLU A 312 -4.47 -22.21 -22.17
N ASP A 313 -5.20 -22.68 -23.17
CA ASP A 313 -6.68 -22.69 -23.22
C ASP A 313 -7.32 -23.95 -22.56
N ARG A 314 -6.52 -24.75 -21.85
CA ARG A 314 -6.97 -26.02 -21.24
C ARG A 314 -6.82 -25.97 -19.72
N GLU A 315 -7.89 -26.37 -19.03
CA GLU A 315 -7.91 -26.57 -17.58
C GLU A 315 -8.18 -28.04 -17.29
N ALA A 316 -7.32 -28.67 -16.49
CA ALA A 316 -7.43 -30.06 -16.10
C ALA A 316 -7.63 -30.22 -14.59
N ILE A 317 -8.46 -31.18 -14.19
CA ILE A 317 -8.65 -31.57 -12.78
C ILE A 317 -7.96 -32.91 -12.57
N VAL A 318 -6.96 -32.89 -11.70
CA VAL A 318 -6.13 -34.03 -11.35
C VAL A 318 -6.65 -34.63 -10.05
N VAL A 319 -7.07 -35.89 -10.11
CA VAL A 319 -7.57 -36.65 -8.96
C VAL A 319 -6.61 -37.79 -8.68
N SER A 320 -5.79 -37.61 -7.65
CA SER A 320 -4.87 -38.66 -7.20
C SER A 320 -5.53 -39.52 -6.13
N ASN A 321 -5.66 -40.81 -6.41
CA ASN A 321 -6.26 -41.80 -5.52
C ASN A 321 -5.18 -42.69 -4.92
N ARG A 322 -4.83 -42.42 -3.65
CA ARG A 322 -3.79 -43.15 -2.93
C ARG A 322 -4.16 -44.60 -2.60
N ALA A 323 -5.47 -44.91 -2.53
CA ALA A 323 -5.93 -46.27 -2.25
C ALA A 323 -5.77 -47.20 -3.47
N LEU A 324 -5.96 -46.66 -4.68
CA LEU A 324 -5.78 -47.40 -5.93
C LEU A 324 -4.38 -47.22 -6.54
N GLN A 325 -3.54 -46.34 -5.97
CA GLN A 325 -2.22 -45.97 -6.50
C GLN A 325 -2.28 -45.52 -7.97
N GLN A 326 -3.32 -44.75 -8.28
CA GLN A 326 -3.59 -44.24 -9.62
C GLN A 326 -4.04 -42.78 -9.54
N THR A 327 -3.57 -41.97 -10.48
CA THR A 327 -3.99 -40.58 -10.65
C THR A 327 -4.70 -40.44 -11.99
N THR A 328 -5.91 -39.91 -11.98
CA THR A 328 -6.69 -39.61 -13.19
C THR A 328 -6.71 -38.11 -13.42
N VAL A 329 -6.44 -37.69 -14.66
CA VAL A 329 -6.44 -36.28 -15.08
C VAL A 329 -7.60 -36.08 -16.05
N TYR A 330 -8.54 -35.22 -15.71
CA TYR A 330 -9.68 -34.86 -16.57
C TYR A 330 -9.43 -33.50 -17.20
N THR A 331 -9.29 -33.44 -18.51
CA THR A 331 -8.99 -32.21 -19.25
C THR A 331 -10.27 -31.57 -19.77
N TYR A 332 -10.40 -30.26 -19.58
CA TYR A 332 -11.49 -29.42 -20.05
C TYR A 332 -10.94 -28.32 -20.95
N ARG A 333 -11.66 -28.03 -22.03
CA ARG A 333 -11.39 -26.86 -22.87
C ARG A 333 -12.10 -25.65 -22.29
N VAL A 334 -11.36 -24.57 -22.09
CA VAL A 334 -11.88 -23.33 -21.53
C VAL A 334 -11.89 -22.27 -22.62
N LEU A 335 -13.08 -21.71 -22.88
CA LEU A 335 -13.23 -20.53 -23.73
C LEU A 335 -13.89 -19.43 -22.89
N PRO A 336 -13.43 -18.17 -23.00
CA PRO A 336 -13.94 -17.08 -22.19
C PRO A 336 -15.45 -16.89 -22.41
N GLY A 337 -16.24 -17.05 -21.34
CA GLY A 337 -17.69 -16.85 -21.35
C GLY A 337 -18.55 -18.09 -21.65
N ILE A 338 -17.96 -19.22 -22.05
CA ILE A 338 -18.64 -20.49 -22.32
C ILE A 338 -18.37 -21.46 -21.17
N ILE A 339 -19.34 -22.34 -20.85
CA ILE A 339 -19.16 -23.39 -19.84
C ILE A 339 -18.12 -24.40 -20.36
N PRO A 340 -17.07 -24.75 -19.60
CA PRO A 340 -16.02 -25.66 -20.04
C PRO A 340 -16.57 -27.04 -20.44
N THR A 341 -16.05 -27.60 -21.54
CA THR A 341 -16.43 -28.93 -22.04
C THR A 341 -15.33 -29.96 -21.74
N ALA A 342 -15.71 -31.14 -21.27
CA ALA A 342 -14.76 -32.24 -21.03
C ALA A 342 -14.25 -32.79 -22.37
N GLU A 343 -12.93 -32.89 -22.54
CA GLU A 343 -12.30 -33.45 -23.75
C GLU A 343 -11.82 -34.89 -23.47
N ASN A 344 -10.74 -35.04 -22.73
CA ASN A 344 -10.02 -36.31 -22.55
C ASN A 344 -9.74 -36.62 -21.08
N SER A 345 -9.53 -37.89 -20.75
CA SER A 345 -9.05 -38.33 -19.44
C SER A 345 -7.83 -39.23 -19.56
N ILE A 346 -6.75 -38.91 -18.85
CA ILE A 346 -5.50 -39.68 -18.84
C ILE A 346 -5.33 -40.35 -17.47
N GLN A 347 -4.88 -41.61 -17.45
CA GLN A 347 -4.60 -42.35 -16.22
C GLN A 347 -3.08 -42.56 -16.06
N ILE A 348 -2.56 -42.21 -14.88
CA ILE A 348 -1.14 -42.30 -14.53
C ILE A 348 -0.98 -43.19 -13.29
N ASP A 349 -0.23 -44.27 -13.43
CA ASP A 349 0.11 -45.18 -12.34
C ASP A 349 1.17 -44.57 -11.41
N CYS A 350 0.75 -44.05 -10.27
CA CYS A 350 1.64 -43.40 -9.30
C CYS A 350 1.08 -43.46 -7.87
N LEU A 351 1.96 -43.45 -6.87
CA LEU A 351 1.55 -43.47 -5.45
C LEU A 351 0.79 -42.19 -5.08
N HIS A 352 1.29 -41.05 -5.56
CA HIS A 352 0.66 -39.76 -5.37
C HIS A 352 1.22 -38.74 -6.37
N ALA A 353 0.34 -37.85 -6.86
CA ALA A 353 0.73 -36.76 -7.75
C ALA A 353 0.12 -35.42 -7.29
N VAL A 354 0.89 -34.34 -7.43
CA VAL A 354 0.49 -32.96 -7.09
C VAL A 354 1.00 -32.02 -8.18
N LEU A 355 0.26 -30.94 -8.44
CA LEU A 355 0.68 -29.84 -9.31
C LEU A 355 2.00 -29.22 -8.83
N LEU A 356 2.92 -28.92 -9.76
CA LEU A 356 4.05 -28.05 -9.51
C LEU A 356 3.59 -26.58 -9.62
N ASN A 357 3.43 -25.88 -8.49
CA ASN A 357 3.06 -24.46 -8.50
C ASN A 357 4.28 -23.61 -8.86
N HIS A 358 4.56 -23.44 -10.15
CA HIS A 358 5.72 -22.70 -10.64
C HIS A 358 5.29 -21.68 -11.71
N ALA A 359 5.68 -20.41 -11.57
CA ALA A 359 5.21 -19.34 -12.47
C ALA A 359 5.69 -19.53 -13.93
N ARG A 360 6.94 -19.95 -14.14
CA ARG A 360 7.53 -20.14 -15.49
C ARG A 360 7.26 -21.49 -16.15
N PHE A 361 6.87 -22.52 -15.40
CA PHE A 361 6.62 -23.88 -15.89
C PHE A 361 5.22 -24.35 -15.44
N PRO A 362 4.15 -23.72 -15.95
CA PRO A 362 2.79 -24.15 -15.65
C PRO A 362 2.51 -25.52 -16.26
N GLY A 363 1.55 -26.26 -15.72
CA GLY A 363 1.09 -27.52 -16.33
C GLY A 363 1.86 -28.79 -15.97
N TRP A 364 2.93 -28.70 -15.18
CA TRP A 364 3.68 -29.88 -14.72
C TRP A 364 3.12 -30.52 -13.45
N LEU A 365 3.10 -31.85 -13.42
CA LEU A 365 2.79 -32.68 -12.25
C LEU A 365 4.04 -33.35 -11.72
N VAL A 366 4.22 -33.30 -10.40
CA VAL A 366 5.19 -34.12 -9.68
C VAL A 366 4.48 -35.40 -9.25
N ALA A 367 4.85 -36.53 -9.81
CA ALA A 367 4.33 -37.85 -9.49
C ALA A 367 5.40 -38.70 -8.78
N VAL A 368 5.02 -39.36 -7.69
CA VAL A 368 5.89 -40.37 -7.05
C VAL A 368 5.57 -41.73 -7.66
N ALA A 369 6.52 -42.30 -8.37
CA ALA A 369 6.38 -43.62 -8.98
C ALA A 369 6.34 -44.74 -7.92
N LYS A 370 5.80 -45.91 -8.27
CA LYS A 370 5.67 -47.07 -7.36
C LYS A 370 7.00 -47.56 -6.77
N ASN A 371 8.12 -47.26 -7.43
CA ASN A 371 9.48 -47.58 -7.01
C ASN A 371 10.11 -46.53 -6.06
N GLY A 372 9.37 -45.49 -5.65
CA GLY A 372 9.87 -44.42 -4.79
C GLY A 372 10.67 -43.32 -5.49
N SER A 373 10.82 -43.39 -6.82
CA SER A 373 11.44 -42.30 -7.60
C SER A 373 10.45 -41.16 -7.89
N ILE A 374 11.00 -39.96 -8.11
CA ILE A 374 10.19 -38.78 -8.44
C ILE A 374 10.19 -38.63 -9.95
N GLN A 375 9.00 -38.51 -10.54
CA GLN A 375 8.80 -38.33 -11.96
C GLN A 375 8.01 -37.05 -12.22
N LEU A 376 8.43 -36.28 -13.23
CA LEU A 376 7.68 -35.12 -13.71
C LEU A 376 6.88 -35.52 -14.94
N VAL A 377 5.59 -35.18 -14.93
CA VAL A 377 4.65 -35.52 -16.01
C VAL A 377 3.86 -34.28 -16.40
N HIS A 378 3.81 -33.97 -17.70
CA HIS A 378 2.97 -32.92 -18.24
C HIS A 378 1.73 -33.56 -18.90
N PRO A 379 0.58 -33.66 -18.22
CA PRO A 379 -0.55 -34.44 -18.70
C PRO A 379 -1.24 -33.84 -19.93
N ILE A 380 -1.19 -32.53 -20.14
CA ILE A 380 -1.87 -31.88 -21.29
C ILE A 380 -1.09 -32.07 -22.61
N LEU A 381 0.24 -32.19 -22.52
CA LEU A 381 1.15 -32.39 -23.65
C LEU A 381 1.60 -33.85 -23.78
N GLU A 382 1.17 -34.69 -22.84
CA GLU A 382 1.52 -36.12 -22.73
C GLU A 382 3.03 -36.38 -22.64
N ILE A 383 3.79 -35.46 -22.02
CA ILE A 383 5.24 -35.58 -21.84
C ILE A 383 5.52 -36.24 -20.50
N THR A 384 6.35 -37.30 -20.49
CA THR A 384 6.84 -37.95 -19.27
C THR A 384 8.36 -37.87 -19.22
N LEU A 385 8.90 -37.33 -18.13
CA LEU A 385 10.34 -37.26 -17.95
C LEU A 385 10.88 -38.54 -17.31
N PRO A 386 12.17 -38.87 -17.52
CA PRO A 386 12.77 -40.03 -16.89
C PRO A 386 12.75 -39.88 -15.35
N PRO A 387 12.62 -41.00 -14.61
CA PRO A 387 12.51 -40.96 -13.16
C PRO A 387 13.80 -40.44 -12.53
N ILE A 388 13.66 -39.46 -11.65
CA ILE A 388 14.76 -38.88 -10.87
C ILE A 388 15.02 -39.81 -9.68
N ARG A 389 16.21 -40.44 -9.67
CA ARG A 389 16.63 -41.30 -8.57
C ARG A 389 17.11 -40.45 -7.38
N VAL A 390 16.47 -40.63 -6.24
CA VAL A 390 16.91 -40.06 -4.96
C VAL A 390 18.05 -40.94 -4.41
N PRO A 391 19.11 -40.37 -3.79
CA PRO A 391 20.19 -41.16 -3.20
C PRO A 391 19.69 -42.21 -2.18
N GLU A 392 20.32 -43.38 -2.11
CA GLU A 392 19.93 -44.49 -1.22
C GLU A 392 19.93 -44.15 0.28
N SER A 393 20.54 -43.02 0.66
CA SER A 393 20.53 -42.49 2.03
C SER A 393 19.17 -41.91 2.47
N TYR A 394 18.22 -41.74 1.56
CA TYR A 394 16.90 -41.16 1.85
C TYR A 394 15.86 -42.25 2.15
N PRO A 395 14.99 -42.06 3.17
CA PRO A 395 13.88 -42.98 3.44
C PRO A 395 12.84 -42.98 2.31
N ALA A 396 12.14 -44.11 2.13
CA ALA A 396 11.14 -44.28 1.07
C ALA A 396 10.04 -43.21 1.14
N ILE A 397 9.81 -42.52 0.01
CA ILE A 397 8.86 -41.42 -0.13
C ILE A 397 7.44 -41.99 -0.30
N THR A 398 6.50 -41.53 0.53
CA THR A 398 5.08 -41.97 0.49
C THR A 398 4.15 -40.96 -0.14
N SER A 399 4.39 -39.66 0.07
CA SER A 399 3.54 -38.60 -0.48
C SER A 399 4.25 -37.26 -0.56
N ILE A 400 3.63 -36.33 -1.27
CA ILE A 400 4.05 -34.94 -1.46
C ILE A 400 3.13 -34.08 -0.58
N ALA A 401 3.70 -33.14 0.16
CA ALA A 401 2.96 -32.25 1.06
C ALA A 401 2.57 -30.93 0.37
N SER A 402 3.53 -30.25 -0.24
CA SER A 402 3.33 -29.00 -0.97
C SER A 402 4.47 -28.74 -1.96
N THR A 403 4.18 -27.92 -2.96
CA THR A 403 5.06 -27.54 -4.05
C THR A 403 4.91 -26.04 -4.28
N PHE A 404 6.04 -25.33 -4.39
CA PHE A 404 6.07 -23.93 -4.80
C PHE A 404 7.43 -23.60 -5.41
N ASP A 405 7.41 -22.98 -6.59
CA ASP A 405 8.55 -22.78 -7.48
C ASP A 405 9.38 -24.07 -7.60
N ASN A 406 10.67 -23.98 -7.31
CA ASN A 406 11.63 -25.06 -7.38
C ASN A 406 11.60 -25.99 -6.14
N LYS A 407 10.85 -25.67 -5.08
CA LYS A 407 10.86 -26.42 -3.82
C LYS A 407 9.69 -27.40 -3.70
N VAL A 408 10.00 -28.64 -3.34
CA VAL A 408 9.03 -29.72 -3.14
C VAL A 408 9.18 -30.29 -1.74
N ALA A 409 8.11 -30.24 -0.93
CA ALA A 409 8.06 -30.89 0.38
C ALA A 409 7.55 -32.33 0.25
N LEU A 410 8.33 -33.29 0.70
CA LEU A 410 8.06 -34.73 0.65
C LEU A 410 7.80 -35.29 2.05
N ARG A 411 7.01 -36.37 2.09
CA ARG A 411 6.69 -37.17 3.27
C ARG A 411 7.18 -38.60 3.08
N THR A 412 7.72 -39.17 4.14
CA THR A 412 8.41 -40.46 4.15
C THR A 412 7.56 -41.54 4.85
N ALA A 413 7.93 -42.81 4.68
CA ALA A 413 7.20 -43.97 5.24
C ALA A 413 7.48 -44.23 6.72
N SER A 414 8.70 -43.95 7.18
CA SER A 414 9.00 -43.88 8.61
C SER A 414 8.20 -42.74 9.22
N GLU A 415 7.67 -42.89 10.42
CA GLU A 415 7.16 -41.77 11.24
C GLU A 415 8.28 -40.78 11.64
N SER A 416 9.26 -40.52 10.77
CA SER A 416 10.27 -39.48 10.92
C SER A 416 9.56 -38.13 10.91
N ARG A 417 9.82 -37.37 11.97
CA ARG A 417 9.00 -36.26 12.46
C ARG A 417 8.99 -35.00 11.56
N TYR A 418 9.72 -35.00 10.45
CA TYR A 418 9.96 -33.83 9.59
C TYR A 418 9.69 -34.11 8.09
N PRO A 419 9.13 -33.13 7.35
CA PRO A 419 9.09 -33.17 5.89
C PRO A 419 10.49 -32.91 5.30
N ILE A 420 10.85 -33.61 4.22
CA ILE A 420 12.10 -33.41 3.48
C ILE A 420 11.83 -32.41 2.35
N TYR A 421 12.68 -31.41 2.15
CA TYR A 421 12.54 -30.42 1.08
C TYR A 421 13.57 -30.64 -0.03
N ILE A 422 13.09 -30.99 -1.22
CA ILE A 422 13.93 -31.09 -2.39
C ILE A 422 13.84 -29.80 -3.20
N ASN A 423 14.99 -29.29 -3.66
CA ASN A 423 15.05 -28.22 -4.65
C ASN A 423 15.28 -28.82 -6.05
N LEU A 424 14.26 -28.75 -6.90
CA LEU A 424 14.31 -29.07 -8.32
C LEU A 424 14.90 -27.87 -9.05
N VAL A 425 16.09 -28.00 -9.62
CA VAL A 425 16.61 -26.93 -10.49
C VAL A 425 15.96 -27.09 -11.86
N LEU A 426 14.91 -26.30 -12.13
CA LEU A 426 14.16 -26.31 -13.39
C LEU A 426 14.61 -25.19 -14.33
N GLU A 427 14.96 -24.03 -13.76
CA GLU A 427 15.32 -22.83 -14.52
C GLU A 427 16.83 -22.76 -14.78
N PRO A 428 17.27 -22.26 -15.95
CA PRO A 428 18.67 -22.04 -16.20
C PRO A 428 19.19 -20.93 -15.27
N LYS A 429 20.37 -21.17 -14.67
CA LYS A 429 21.06 -20.18 -13.83
C LYS A 429 21.60 -18.99 -14.64
N ASN A 430 21.84 -19.19 -15.93
CA ASN A 430 22.33 -18.16 -16.84
C ASN A 430 21.15 -17.60 -17.65
N GLU A 431 21.00 -16.27 -17.63
CA GLU A 431 19.95 -15.55 -18.34
C GLU A 431 20.04 -15.73 -19.86
N LEU A 432 21.24 -15.72 -20.43
CA LEU A 432 21.45 -15.95 -21.87
C LEU A 432 20.83 -17.28 -22.30
N VAL A 433 21.13 -18.36 -21.58
CA VAL A 433 20.57 -19.69 -21.87
C VAL A 433 19.04 -19.67 -21.74
N SER A 434 18.47 -18.90 -20.80
CA SER A 434 17.02 -18.72 -20.71
C SER A 434 16.44 -18.07 -21.96
N THR A 435 17.08 -17.01 -22.47
CA THR A 435 16.64 -16.33 -23.71
C THR A 435 16.75 -17.25 -24.93
N CYS A 436 17.86 -17.98 -25.07
CA CYS A 436 18.07 -18.92 -26.16
C CYS A 436 17.06 -20.10 -26.12
N MET A 437 16.67 -20.55 -24.93
CA MET A 437 15.58 -21.54 -24.78
C MET A 437 14.22 -20.96 -25.17
N LYS A 438 13.89 -19.72 -24.77
CA LYS A 438 12.65 -19.05 -25.20
C LYS A 438 12.59 -18.93 -26.73
N VAL A 439 13.69 -18.60 -27.38
CA VAL A 439 13.76 -18.59 -28.86
C VAL A 439 13.41 -19.95 -29.44
N LEU A 440 14.01 -21.03 -28.92
CA LEU A 440 13.64 -22.37 -29.37
C LEU A 440 12.17 -22.68 -29.16
N LYS A 441 11.51 -22.13 -28.13
CA LYS A 441 10.06 -22.31 -27.91
C LYS A 441 9.23 -21.84 -29.10
N TYR A 442 9.57 -20.70 -29.67
CA TYR A 442 8.82 -20.11 -30.79
C TYR A 442 9.01 -20.92 -32.08
N PHE A 443 10.20 -21.48 -32.32
CA PHE A 443 10.48 -22.25 -33.53
C PHE A 443 10.13 -23.75 -33.41
N SER A 444 10.27 -24.36 -32.24
CA SER A 444 10.08 -25.81 -32.04
C SER A 444 8.70 -26.18 -31.49
N GLY A 445 7.87 -25.19 -31.14
CA GLY A 445 6.55 -25.40 -30.54
C GLY A 445 6.61 -25.81 -29.06
N SER A 446 5.47 -25.70 -28.37
CA SER A 446 5.39 -25.90 -26.91
C SER A 446 5.78 -27.31 -26.45
N LYS A 447 5.50 -28.34 -27.26
CA LYS A 447 5.80 -29.74 -26.91
C LYS A 447 7.30 -30.04 -26.89
N LEU A 448 8.07 -29.52 -27.85
CA LEU A 448 9.52 -29.73 -27.91
C LEU A 448 10.24 -28.90 -26.86
N TYR A 449 9.83 -27.65 -26.66
CA TYR A 449 10.39 -26.78 -25.61
C TYR A 449 10.34 -27.41 -24.22
N GLU A 450 9.18 -27.94 -23.82
CA GLU A 450 9.00 -28.57 -22.50
C GLU A 450 9.81 -29.88 -22.35
N SER A 451 10.28 -30.45 -23.46
CA SER A 451 11.18 -31.62 -23.46
C SER A 451 12.67 -31.27 -23.36
N LEU A 452 13.07 -30.01 -23.55
CA LEU A 452 14.45 -29.54 -23.52
C LEU A 452 14.88 -29.12 -22.10
N TRP A 453 15.99 -29.67 -21.58
CA TRP A 453 16.47 -29.44 -20.19
C TRP A 453 17.91 -28.93 -20.08
N TRP A 454 18.19 -28.26 -18.96
CA TRP A 454 19.07 -27.09 -18.83
C TRP A 454 20.59 -27.30 -18.71
N LYS A 455 21.10 -28.44 -18.22
CA LYS A 455 22.55 -28.53 -17.88
C LYS A 455 23.46 -28.53 -19.10
N ALA A 456 22.89 -28.64 -20.29
CA ALA A 456 23.66 -28.81 -21.49
C ALA A 456 22.91 -28.30 -22.74
N TYR A 457 22.47 -27.03 -22.74
CA TYR A 457 21.77 -26.42 -23.87
C TYR A 457 22.47 -26.68 -25.23
N VAL A 458 23.80 -26.49 -25.26
CA VAL A 458 24.62 -26.78 -26.44
C VAL A 458 24.56 -28.27 -26.79
N ILE A 459 24.66 -29.17 -25.81
CA ILE A 459 24.57 -30.62 -26.03
C ILE A 459 23.18 -31.03 -26.54
N THR A 460 22.11 -30.42 -26.02
CA THR A 460 20.73 -30.67 -26.49
C THR A 460 20.52 -30.18 -27.92
N ILE A 461 21.03 -29.00 -28.25
CA ILE A 461 21.01 -28.48 -29.63
C ILE A 461 21.81 -29.40 -30.55
N LEU A 462 23.05 -29.75 -30.17
CA LEU A 462 23.89 -30.65 -30.95
C LEU A 462 23.23 -32.02 -31.14
N SER A 463 22.53 -32.55 -30.12
CA SER A 463 21.83 -33.84 -30.22
C SER A 463 20.68 -33.83 -31.23
N LEU A 464 20.12 -32.67 -31.55
CA LEU A 464 18.99 -32.50 -32.46
C LEU A 464 19.38 -32.00 -33.85
N ILE A 465 20.54 -31.34 -33.97
CA ILE A 465 21.03 -30.71 -35.20
C ILE A 465 22.10 -31.56 -35.89
N TYR A 466 22.95 -32.25 -35.14
CA TYR A 466 24.08 -32.98 -35.72
C TYR A 466 23.65 -34.36 -36.27
N PRO A 467 23.98 -34.70 -37.53
CA PRO A 467 23.64 -36.00 -38.10
C PRO A 467 24.60 -37.07 -37.56
N PHE A 468 24.12 -37.91 -36.64
CA PHE A 468 24.91 -39.03 -36.09
C PHE A 468 24.96 -40.26 -37.01
N GLU A 469 24.19 -40.27 -38.10
CA GLU A 469 24.12 -41.35 -39.10
C GLU A 469 25.17 -41.18 -40.21
N GLY A 470 26.46 -41.35 -39.91
CA GLY A 470 27.53 -41.32 -40.92
C GLY A 470 28.86 -41.91 -40.41
N PRO A 471 29.73 -42.47 -41.28
CA PRO A 471 31.03 -42.94 -40.86
C PRO A 471 31.99 -41.75 -40.64
N VAL A 472 32.96 -41.93 -39.73
CA VAL A 472 34.15 -41.09 -39.45
C VAL A 472 34.01 -40.08 -38.29
N GLU A 473 34.08 -40.60 -37.06
CA GLU A 473 34.46 -39.83 -35.85
C GLU A 473 35.98 -39.51 -35.79
N SER A 474 36.78 -39.95 -36.77
CA SER A 474 38.26 -39.94 -36.70
C SER A 474 38.97 -38.73 -37.36
N ALA A 475 38.25 -37.71 -37.81
CA ALA A 475 38.83 -36.52 -38.46
C ALA A 475 38.31 -35.17 -37.90
N LEU A 476 37.88 -35.14 -36.63
CA LEU A 476 37.43 -33.91 -35.97
C LEU A 476 38.63 -33.15 -35.37
N LYS A 477 38.76 -31.87 -35.71
CA LYS A 477 39.57 -30.94 -34.90
C LYS A 477 38.86 -30.70 -33.57
N VAL A 478 39.59 -30.84 -32.47
CA VAL A 478 39.06 -30.70 -31.11
C VAL A 478 38.90 -29.22 -30.76
N ASN A 479 37.66 -28.83 -30.48
CA ASN A 479 37.22 -27.50 -30.02
C ASN A 479 36.23 -27.64 -28.85
N GLU A 480 35.98 -26.53 -28.16
CA GLU A 480 35.03 -26.44 -27.03
C GLU A 480 33.63 -27.00 -27.35
N ILE A 481 33.21 -26.99 -28.63
CA ILE A 481 31.91 -27.48 -29.08
C ILE A 481 31.97 -28.94 -29.56
N THR A 482 33.03 -29.34 -30.26
CA THR A 482 33.16 -30.72 -30.75
C THR A 482 33.42 -31.70 -29.61
N ASP A 483 34.00 -31.24 -28.50
CA ASP A 483 34.14 -31.99 -27.24
C ASP A 483 32.79 -32.37 -26.62
N LEU A 484 31.73 -31.66 -26.99
CA LEU A 484 30.37 -31.87 -26.50
C LEU A 484 29.55 -32.84 -27.37
N LEU A 485 30.11 -33.38 -28.46
CA LEU A 485 29.42 -34.33 -29.35
C LEU A 485 29.21 -35.73 -28.73
N PRO A 486 30.18 -36.34 -28.01
CA PRO A 486 29.96 -37.63 -27.35
C PRO A 486 28.78 -37.65 -26.35
N PRO A 487 28.62 -36.66 -25.44
CA PRO A 487 27.43 -36.61 -24.60
C PRO A 487 26.16 -36.31 -25.40
N ALA A 488 26.22 -35.56 -26.51
CA ALA A 488 25.07 -35.30 -27.36
C ALA A 488 24.54 -36.56 -28.04
N ARG A 489 25.43 -37.46 -28.48
CA ARG A 489 25.06 -38.77 -29.03
C ARG A 489 24.29 -39.62 -28.03
N THR A 490 24.75 -39.67 -26.78
CA THR A 490 24.03 -40.42 -25.72
C THR A 490 22.65 -39.86 -25.42
N LEU A 491 22.42 -38.56 -25.66
CA LEU A 491 21.10 -37.95 -25.52
C LEU A 491 20.20 -38.25 -26.71
N HIS A 492 20.75 -38.17 -27.93
CA HIS A 492 20.03 -38.52 -29.15
C HIS A 492 19.52 -39.96 -29.10
N GLU A 493 20.33 -40.91 -28.59
CA GLU A 493 19.93 -42.31 -28.43
C GLU A 493 18.91 -42.53 -27.28
N ALA A 494 18.88 -41.65 -26.26
CA ALA A 494 17.98 -41.77 -25.11
C ALA A 494 16.59 -41.16 -25.34
N TYR A 495 16.53 -40.08 -26.12
CA TYR A 495 15.29 -39.47 -26.59
C TYR A 495 15.08 -39.97 -28.02
N ASN A 496 14.30 -41.06 -28.17
CA ASN A 496 13.92 -41.64 -29.47
C ASN A 496 13.05 -40.65 -30.27
N VAL A 497 13.63 -39.53 -30.71
CA VAL A 497 12.99 -38.42 -31.39
C VAL A 497 13.02 -38.74 -32.87
N ASP A 498 11.94 -39.34 -33.37
CA ASP A 498 11.74 -39.64 -34.80
C ASP A 498 11.56 -38.36 -35.67
N TYR A 499 11.97 -37.19 -35.19
CA TYR A 499 11.83 -35.88 -35.84
C TYR A 499 13.18 -35.15 -35.92
N SER A 500 13.75 -35.08 -37.11
CA SER A 500 14.95 -34.30 -37.41
C SER A 500 14.60 -32.80 -37.53
N LEU A 501 15.23 -31.94 -36.70
CA LEU A 501 15.08 -30.47 -36.79
C LEU A 501 15.80 -29.85 -38.00
N GLU A 502 16.33 -30.65 -38.92
CA GLU A 502 17.17 -30.24 -40.06
C GLU A 502 16.58 -29.05 -40.85
N GLY A 503 15.26 -29.01 -41.08
CA GLY A 503 14.60 -27.91 -41.80
C GLY A 503 14.53 -26.58 -41.02
N LEU A 504 14.64 -26.60 -39.70
CA LEU A 504 14.54 -25.42 -38.83
C LEU A 504 15.90 -24.88 -38.38
N VAL A 505 16.99 -25.61 -38.64
CA VAL A 505 18.36 -25.21 -38.26
C VAL A 505 18.76 -23.82 -38.78
N PRO A 506 18.46 -23.43 -40.05
CA PRO A 506 18.81 -22.09 -40.55
C PRO A 506 18.12 -20.97 -39.77
N PHE A 507 16.83 -21.16 -39.42
CA PHE A 507 16.06 -20.19 -38.65
C PHE A 507 16.55 -20.08 -37.21
N ILE A 508 16.85 -21.21 -36.56
CA ILE A 508 17.43 -21.24 -35.21
C ILE A 508 18.79 -20.53 -35.19
N THR A 509 19.63 -20.75 -36.21
CA THR A 509 20.96 -20.13 -36.30
C THR A 509 20.86 -18.61 -36.47
N VAL A 510 19.95 -18.13 -37.32
CA VAL A 510 19.70 -16.67 -37.44
C VAL A 510 19.10 -16.10 -36.16
N ALA A 511 18.21 -16.82 -35.47
CA ALA A 511 17.66 -16.35 -34.20
C ALA A 511 18.72 -16.27 -33.08
N LEU A 512 19.65 -17.23 -33.02
CA LEU A 512 20.82 -17.17 -32.13
C LEU A 512 21.76 -16.02 -32.50
N HIS A 513 21.90 -15.71 -33.79
CA HIS A 513 22.63 -14.52 -34.24
C HIS A 513 21.96 -13.21 -33.80
N LEU A 514 20.63 -13.11 -33.82
CA LEU A 514 19.93 -11.94 -33.28
C LEU A 514 20.16 -11.79 -31.76
N ILE A 515 20.24 -12.90 -31.03
CA ILE A 515 20.64 -12.88 -29.60
C ILE A 515 22.10 -12.43 -29.46
N TYR A 516 22.99 -12.83 -30.37
CA TYR A 516 24.37 -12.34 -30.37
C TYR A 516 24.41 -10.81 -30.53
N GLU A 517 23.66 -10.25 -31.47
CA GLU A 517 23.55 -8.79 -31.64
C GLU A 517 22.92 -8.09 -30.43
N GLU A 518 21.94 -8.71 -29.76
CA GLU A 518 21.38 -8.21 -28.49
C GLU A 518 22.44 -8.18 -27.38
N THR A 519 23.20 -9.26 -27.20
CA THR A 519 24.28 -9.31 -26.17
C THR A 519 25.41 -8.34 -26.48
N ARG A 520 25.62 -7.99 -27.75
CA ARG A 520 26.61 -6.99 -28.19
C ARG A 520 26.24 -5.57 -27.75
N LEU A 521 24.96 -5.32 -27.46
CA LEU A 521 24.46 -4.07 -26.86
C LEU A 521 24.70 -4.00 -25.34
N ASP A 522 25.26 -5.04 -24.72
CA ASP A 522 25.66 -5.03 -23.31
C ASP A 522 27.17 -5.15 -23.16
N VAL A 523 27.80 -4.12 -22.61
CA VAL A 523 29.25 -4.09 -22.36
C VAL A 523 29.66 -5.13 -21.29
N LEU A 524 28.75 -5.50 -20.39
CA LEU A 524 29.02 -6.43 -19.28
C LEU A 524 29.02 -7.90 -19.75
N ALA A 525 28.36 -8.22 -20.86
CA ALA A 525 28.14 -9.59 -21.33
C ALA A 525 29.26 -10.17 -22.22
N ARG A 526 30.47 -9.58 -22.24
CA ARG A 526 31.56 -9.94 -23.18
C ARG A 526 31.95 -11.42 -23.16
N HIS A 527 31.96 -12.07 -22.00
CA HIS A 527 32.27 -13.50 -21.91
C HIS A 527 31.21 -14.37 -22.60
N GLN A 528 29.93 -13.99 -22.45
CA GLN A 528 28.80 -14.70 -23.05
C GLN A 528 28.74 -14.48 -24.57
N LEU A 529 29.05 -13.27 -25.03
CA LEU A 529 29.22 -12.92 -26.44
C LEU A 529 30.24 -13.85 -27.13
N ASN A 530 31.41 -14.04 -26.52
CA ASN A 530 32.46 -14.90 -27.07
C ASN A 530 32.02 -16.37 -27.15
N GLN A 531 31.34 -16.90 -26.12
CA GLN A 531 30.81 -18.27 -26.12
C GLN A 531 29.75 -18.48 -27.21
N LEU A 532 28.84 -17.53 -27.39
CA LEU A 532 27.82 -17.60 -28.42
C LEU A 532 28.43 -17.43 -29.83
N GLY A 533 29.42 -16.56 -29.99
CA GLY A 533 30.18 -16.42 -31.23
C GLY A 533 30.91 -17.71 -31.62
N ALA A 534 31.51 -18.43 -30.66
CA ALA A 534 32.13 -19.73 -30.92
C ALA A 534 31.10 -20.76 -31.40
N LEU A 535 29.90 -20.78 -30.81
CA LEU A 535 28.82 -21.66 -31.25
C LEU A 535 28.34 -21.33 -32.67
N LEU A 536 28.12 -20.04 -32.95
CA LEU A 536 27.64 -19.58 -34.25
C LEU A 536 28.67 -19.79 -35.37
N THR A 537 29.95 -19.58 -35.10
CA THR A 537 31.03 -19.87 -36.07
C THR A 537 31.05 -21.35 -36.43
N GLN A 538 30.96 -22.26 -35.46
CA GLN A 538 30.91 -23.71 -35.75
C GLN A 538 29.64 -24.12 -36.50
N LEU A 539 28.47 -23.57 -36.14
CA LEU A 539 27.21 -23.85 -36.84
C LEU A 539 27.22 -23.34 -38.28
N THR A 540 27.68 -22.11 -38.51
CA THR A 540 27.74 -21.50 -39.86
C THR A 540 28.73 -22.20 -40.77
N LEU A 541 29.86 -22.70 -40.24
CA LEU A 541 30.81 -23.56 -40.95
C LEU A 541 30.19 -24.90 -41.34
N TRP A 542 29.48 -25.56 -40.42
CA TRP A 542 28.78 -26.81 -40.73
C TRP A 542 27.64 -26.61 -41.73
N LEU A 543 26.98 -25.45 -41.72
CA LEU A 543 25.91 -25.10 -42.65
C LEU A 543 26.39 -24.74 -44.07
N GLY A 544 27.70 -24.48 -44.23
CA GLY A 544 28.30 -24.07 -45.51
C GLY A 544 27.93 -22.65 -45.93
N TRP A 545 27.67 -21.74 -44.98
CA TRP A 545 27.31 -20.35 -45.26
C TRP A 545 28.53 -19.52 -45.72
N LEU A 546 28.26 -18.35 -46.33
CA LEU A 546 29.28 -17.45 -46.87
C LEU A 546 30.27 -16.98 -45.78
N GLU A 547 31.54 -16.75 -46.16
CA GLU A 547 32.63 -16.29 -45.26
C GLU A 547 32.29 -15.00 -44.48
N GLN A 548 31.39 -14.17 -45.01
CA GLN A 548 30.90 -12.96 -44.35
C GLN A 548 30.29 -13.23 -42.96
N TRP A 549 29.62 -14.37 -42.78
CA TRP A 549 29.06 -14.77 -41.48
C TRP A 549 30.14 -15.13 -40.48
N VAL A 550 31.17 -15.87 -40.91
CA VAL A 550 32.28 -16.29 -40.05
C VAL A 550 33.12 -15.07 -39.65
N ALA A 551 33.38 -14.16 -40.59
CA ALA A 551 34.14 -12.94 -40.34
C ALA A 551 33.44 -11.99 -39.35
N HIS A 552 32.09 -11.96 -39.35
CA HIS A 552 31.30 -11.07 -38.50
C HIS A 552 31.49 -11.35 -36.99
N TYR A 553 31.74 -12.60 -36.60
CA TYR A 553 31.92 -12.97 -35.18
C TYR A 553 33.31 -12.66 -34.63
N MET A 554 34.26 -12.20 -35.47
CA MET A 554 35.60 -11.77 -35.06
C MET A 554 36.38 -12.84 -34.26
N ILE A 555 36.17 -14.13 -34.59
CA ILE A 555 36.87 -15.29 -34.01
C ILE A 555 37.72 -15.92 -35.11
N ASP A 556 38.96 -16.32 -34.76
CA ASP A 556 39.87 -16.95 -35.71
C ASP A 556 39.34 -18.33 -36.16
N PRO A 557 39.10 -18.54 -37.46
CA PRO A 557 38.48 -19.78 -37.97
C PRO A 557 39.45 -20.97 -38.01
N THR A 558 40.73 -20.78 -37.69
CA THR A 558 41.78 -21.82 -37.78
C THR A 558 41.58 -22.96 -36.79
N ASP A 559 40.95 -22.65 -35.67
CA ASP A 559 40.73 -23.58 -34.56
C ASP A 559 39.52 -24.48 -34.85
N PHE A 560 38.52 -23.99 -35.58
CA PHE A 560 37.23 -24.65 -35.82
C PHE A 560 37.26 -25.76 -36.90
N ASP A 561 36.27 -26.66 -36.86
CA ASP A 561 36.08 -27.68 -37.91
C ASP A 561 35.48 -27.03 -39.16
N THR A 562 36.26 -26.98 -40.23
CA THR A 562 35.93 -26.33 -41.51
C THR A 562 35.17 -27.25 -42.47
N THR A 563 34.85 -28.49 -42.08
CA THR A 563 34.11 -29.41 -42.97
C THR A 563 32.61 -29.07 -42.98
N PRO A 564 32.01 -28.71 -44.13
CA PRO A 564 30.56 -28.50 -44.21
C PRO A 564 29.84 -29.84 -44.15
N ARG A 565 28.85 -29.97 -43.26
CA ARG A 565 28.13 -31.22 -42.98
C ARG A 565 26.63 -31.14 -43.25
N LEU A 566 26.05 -29.93 -43.16
CA LEU A 566 24.63 -29.64 -43.28
C LEU A 566 24.43 -28.58 -44.36
N LEU A 567 24.46 -28.92 -45.64
CA LEU A 567 24.36 -27.92 -46.73
C LEU A 567 22.93 -27.35 -46.83
N LEU A 568 22.63 -26.29 -46.07
CA LEU A 568 21.31 -25.66 -46.00
C LEU A 568 21.39 -24.16 -46.37
N THR A 569 20.42 -23.68 -47.14
CA THR A 569 20.35 -22.28 -47.58
C THR A 569 20.05 -21.33 -46.42
N SER A 570 20.78 -20.20 -46.35
CA SER A 570 20.52 -19.16 -45.37
C SER A 570 19.22 -18.39 -45.70
N PRO A 571 18.41 -18.02 -44.70
CA PRO A 571 17.19 -17.24 -44.93
C PRO A 571 17.47 -15.76 -45.27
N SER A 572 18.69 -15.26 -44.99
CA SER A 572 19.16 -13.93 -45.41
C SER A 572 20.45 -14.01 -46.23
N TYR A 573 20.69 -13.01 -47.09
CA TYR A 573 21.89 -12.93 -47.94
C TYR A 573 23.18 -12.63 -47.16
N GLY A 574 23.10 -11.98 -46.00
CA GLY A 574 24.22 -11.66 -45.12
C GLY A 574 23.78 -11.56 -43.64
N PRO A 575 24.74 -11.47 -42.70
CA PRO A 575 24.44 -11.36 -41.27
C PRO A 575 23.79 -10.00 -40.96
N PRO A 576 22.60 -9.97 -40.31
CA PRO A 576 22.00 -8.71 -39.90
C PRO A 576 22.82 -8.06 -38.80
N ASN A 577 23.21 -6.80 -38.97
CA ASN A 577 24.05 -6.06 -38.01
C ASN A 577 23.27 -4.86 -37.46
N ILE A 578 23.14 -4.78 -36.13
CA ILE A 578 22.36 -3.73 -35.48
C ILE A 578 22.99 -2.35 -35.67
N PHE A 579 24.32 -2.26 -35.66
CA PHE A 579 25.01 -0.97 -35.80
C PHE A 579 24.84 -0.39 -37.21
N ASP A 580 24.91 -1.23 -38.25
CA ASP A 580 24.70 -0.80 -39.63
C ASP A 580 23.25 -0.32 -39.83
N HIS A 581 22.29 -0.99 -39.19
CA HIS A 581 20.89 -0.54 -39.19
C HIS A 581 20.74 0.84 -38.51
N LEU A 582 21.31 1.04 -37.32
CA LEU A 582 21.24 2.33 -36.62
C LEU A 582 21.91 3.45 -37.42
N ILE A 583 23.03 3.18 -38.11
CA ILE A 583 23.70 4.14 -39.00
C ILE A 583 22.80 4.46 -40.20
N SER A 584 22.16 3.44 -40.79
CA SER A 584 21.28 3.60 -41.95
C SER A 584 20.09 4.52 -41.67
N LEU A 585 19.58 4.55 -40.43
CA LEU A 585 18.51 5.45 -40.01
C LEU A 585 18.93 6.93 -40.12
N PHE A 586 20.19 7.26 -39.84
CA PHE A 586 20.72 8.63 -39.98
C PHE A 586 21.11 8.95 -41.43
N GLU A 587 21.69 7.99 -42.15
CA GLU A 587 22.11 8.17 -43.55
C GLU A 587 20.95 8.08 -44.55
N ARG A 588 19.77 7.63 -44.10
CA ARG A 588 18.57 7.34 -44.91
C ARG A 588 18.84 6.32 -46.03
N THR A 589 19.79 5.41 -45.80
CA THR A 589 20.05 4.27 -46.66
C THR A 589 19.10 3.13 -46.29
N LYS A 590 18.66 2.33 -47.26
CA LYS A 590 17.77 1.18 -46.97
C LYS A 590 18.62 0.01 -46.48
N CYS A 591 18.56 -0.26 -45.19
CA CYS A 591 19.05 -1.50 -44.60
C CYS A 591 17.90 -2.18 -43.84
N ASP A 592 17.40 -3.29 -44.38
CA ASP A 592 16.33 -4.06 -43.77
C ASP A 592 16.93 -4.97 -42.69
N PHE A 593 16.89 -4.52 -41.43
CA PHE A 593 17.25 -5.37 -40.29
C PHE A 593 16.12 -6.36 -40.02
N VAL A 594 16.47 -7.65 -39.92
CA VAL A 594 15.49 -8.71 -39.67
C VAL A 594 15.20 -8.77 -38.18
N PHE A 595 13.95 -8.47 -37.80
CA PHE A 595 13.49 -8.62 -36.42
C PHE A 595 13.07 -10.06 -36.12
N LEU A 596 13.09 -10.45 -34.84
CA LEU A 596 12.69 -11.79 -34.43
C LEU A 596 11.21 -12.05 -34.70
N SER A 597 10.35 -11.03 -34.58
CA SER A 597 8.93 -11.10 -34.96
C SER A 597 8.74 -11.48 -36.44
N GLN A 598 9.59 -10.95 -37.33
CA GLN A 598 9.54 -11.28 -38.76
C GLN A 598 10.04 -12.70 -39.04
N LEU A 599 11.04 -13.18 -38.29
CA LEU A 599 11.58 -14.53 -38.43
C LEU A 599 10.62 -15.61 -37.90
N ALA A 600 9.90 -15.31 -36.82
CA ALA A 600 8.94 -16.22 -36.19
C ALA A 600 7.50 -16.08 -36.72
N GLU A 601 7.23 -15.11 -37.61
CA GLU A 601 5.90 -14.76 -38.13
C GLU A 601 4.86 -14.44 -37.03
N GLU A 602 5.31 -13.73 -36.00
CA GLU A 602 4.55 -13.50 -34.77
C GLU A 602 4.49 -12.01 -34.41
N SER A 603 3.72 -11.64 -33.38
CA SER A 603 3.56 -10.23 -32.98
C SER A 603 4.86 -9.60 -32.45
N ASP A 604 4.97 -8.25 -32.55
CA ASP A 604 6.13 -7.49 -32.07
C ASP A 604 6.38 -7.59 -30.55
N GLN A 605 5.42 -8.13 -29.79
CA GLN A 605 5.60 -8.44 -28.36
C GLN A 605 6.77 -9.41 -28.14
N ILE A 606 7.08 -10.28 -29.10
CA ILE A 606 8.21 -11.20 -29.00
C ILE A 606 9.53 -10.43 -28.89
N ASN A 607 9.70 -9.34 -29.64
CA ASN A 607 10.91 -8.54 -29.58
C ASN A 607 11.08 -7.92 -28.19
N GLN A 608 9.99 -7.46 -27.56
CA GLN A 608 10.03 -6.95 -26.17
C GLN A 608 10.39 -8.03 -25.14
N ILE A 609 10.07 -9.30 -25.40
CA ILE A 609 10.31 -10.41 -24.46
C ILE A 609 11.71 -11.02 -24.63
N ILE A 610 12.20 -11.12 -25.87
CA ILE A 610 13.45 -11.82 -26.19
C ILE A 610 14.61 -10.86 -26.47
N THR A 611 14.39 -9.80 -27.25
CA THR A 611 15.40 -8.80 -27.63
C THR A 611 15.00 -7.39 -27.17
N PRO A 612 14.79 -7.19 -25.85
CA PRO A 612 14.26 -5.94 -25.32
C PRO A 612 15.15 -4.73 -25.63
N ARG A 613 16.49 -4.89 -25.61
CA ARG A 613 17.44 -3.80 -25.84
C ARG A 613 17.48 -3.39 -27.30
N THR A 614 17.42 -4.34 -28.22
CA THR A 614 17.34 -4.05 -29.65
C THR A 614 16.04 -3.31 -29.96
N HIS A 615 14.90 -3.77 -29.43
CA HIS A 615 13.62 -3.10 -29.61
C HIS A 615 13.61 -1.67 -29.03
N SER A 616 14.11 -1.50 -27.81
CA SER A 616 14.16 -0.19 -27.15
C SER A 616 15.05 0.80 -27.89
N ILE A 617 16.25 0.38 -28.31
CA ILE A 617 17.19 1.25 -29.04
C ILE A 617 16.65 1.58 -30.42
N CYS A 618 16.14 0.62 -31.19
CA CYS A 618 15.58 0.91 -32.52
C CYS A 618 14.46 1.96 -32.42
N TYR A 619 13.53 1.79 -31.48
CA TYR A 619 12.46 2.78 -31.26
C TYR A 619 13.01 4.17 -30.89
N VAL A 620 13.98 4.23 -29.97
CA VAL A 620 14.57 5.51 -29.54
C VAL A 620 15.37 6.17 -30.68
N TYR A 621 16.08 5.38 -31.49
CA TYR A 621 16.85 5.87 -32.63
C TYR A 621 15.96 6.31 -33.80
N GLU A 622 14.81 5.69 -34.00
CA GLU A 622 13.77 6.19 -34.91
C GLU A 622 13.26 7.56 -34.47
N VAL A 623 13.03 7.75 -33.16
CA VAL A 623 12.65 9.06 -32.59
C VAL A 623 13.78 10.08 -32.79
N LEU A 624 15.05 9.69 -32.57
CA LEU A 624 16.21 10.54 -32.80
C LEU A 624 16.39 10.94 -34.27
N ALA A 625 16.11 10.04 -35.21
CA ALA A 625 16.23 10.28 -36.65
C ALA A 625 15.07 11.13 -37.22
N ALA A 626 14.02 11.39 -36.43
CA ALA A 626 12.87 12.15 -36.88
C ALA A 626 13.23 13.62 -37.24
N PRO A 627 12.68 14.18 -38.33
CA PRO A 627 13.06 15.50 -38.85
C PRO A 627 12.67 16.69 -37.94
N LYS A 628 11.85 16.46 -36.90
CA LYS A 628 11.45 17.46 -35.89
C LYS A 628 11.76 16.93 -34.48
N LEU A 629 13.02 16.59 -34.24
CA LEU A 629 13.45 16.08 -32.94
C LEU A 629 13.32 17.16 -31.86
N ARG A 630 12.52 16.88 -30.82
CA ARG A 630 12.66 17.56 -29.53
C ARG A 630 13.40 16.60 -28.58
N PRO A 631 14.46 17.04 -27.88
CA PRO A 631 15.16 16.20 -26.92
C PRO A 631 14.23 15.59 -25.84
N SER A 632 13.13 16.26 -25.50
CA SER A 632 12.14 15.74 -24.56
C SER A 632 11.36 14.54 -25.06
N ASP A 633 11.15 14.40 -26.37
CA ASP A 633 10.49 13.23 -26.95
C ASP A 633 11.34 11.97 -26.75
N VAL A 634 12.67 12.11 -26.74
CA VAL A 634 13.62 11.03 -26.43
C VAL A 634 13.52 10.64 -24.96
N VAL A 635 13.50 11.62 -24.04
CA VAL A 635 13.38 11.34 -22.59
C VAL A 635 12.06 10.67 -22.26
N THR A 636 10.96 11.12 -22.87
CA THR A 636 9.64 10.48 -22.68
C THR A 636 9.59 9.08 -23.30
N ALA A 637 10.28 8.85 -24.43
CA ALA A 637 10.44 7.50 -24.99
C ALA A 637 11.24 6.58 -24.06
N LEU A 638 12.36 7.05 -23.51
CA LEU A 638 13.17 6.29 -22.54
C LEU A 638 12.35 5.93 -21.28
N ALA A 639 11.58 6.89 -20.77
CA ALA A 639 10.74 6.65 -19.59
C ALA A 639 9.55 5.71 -19.87
N LYS A 640 8.95 5.77 -21.06
CA LYS A 640 7.91 4.81 -21.48
C LYS A 640 8.45 3.38 -21.56
N LEU A 641 9.72 3.24 -21.94
CA LEU A 641 10.41 1.96 -22.02
C LEU A 641 10.96 1.49 -20.66
N GLY A 642 10.87 2.32 -19.62
CA GLY A 642 11.33 1.98 -18.27
C GLY A 642 12.85 1.85 -18.15
N LEU A 643 13.61 2.58 -18.98
CA LEU A 643 15.08 2.56 -18.93
C LEU A 643 15.62 3.52 -17.87
N ASP A 644 16.44 3.00 -16.97
CA ASP A 644 17.09 3.78 -15.92
C ASP A 644 18.48 4.30 -16.35
N SER A 645 19.04 5.25 -15.59
CA SER A 645 20.40 5.77 -15.84
C SER A 645 21.47 4.67 -15.79
N GLY A 646 21.29 3.66 -14.93
CA GLY A 646 22.17 2.49 -14.85
C GLY A 646 22.09 1.60 -16.11
N ASP A 647 20.91 1.43 -16.69
CA ASP A 647 20.76 0.68 -17.94
C ASP A 647 21.46 1.40 -19.09
N LEU A 648 21.38 2.73 -19.13
CA LEU A 648 22.06 3.54 -20.14
C LEU A 648 23.58 3.38 -20.10
N GLU A 649 24.18 3.17 -18.93
CA GLU A 649 25.61 2.93 -18.78
C GLU A 649 26.06 1.57 -19.33
N SER A 650 25.18 0.58 -19.34
CA SER A 650 25.48 -0.75 -19.88
C SER A 650 25.61 -0.77 -21.41
N TYR A 651 25.07 0.23 -22.12
CA TYR A 651 25.15 0.33 -23.57
C TYR A 651 26.53 0.76 -24.09
N PRO A 652 26.93 0.30 -25.30
CA PRO A 652 28.13 0.77 -25.97
C PRO A 652 28.19 2.30 -26.07
N PRO A 653 29.40 2.90 -25.97
CA PRO A 653 29.55 4.36 -25.99
C PRO A 653 28.99 5.01 -27.26
N GLY A 654 29.07 4.32 -28.41
CA GLY A 654 28.49 4.81 -29.66
C GLY A 654 26.97 5.02 -29.60
N ILE A 655 26.26 4.22 -28.79
CA ILE A 655 24.81 4.33 -28.62
C ILE A 655 24.45 5.30 -27.49
N ARG A 656 25.24 5.26 -26.41
CA ARG A 656 25.00 6.03 -25.19
C ARG A 656 25.24 7.53 -25.36
N VAL A 657 26.26 7.93 -26.12
CA VAL A 657 26.66 9.34 -26.25
C VAL A 657 25.55 10.24 -26.83
N PRO A 658 24.86 9.87 -27.94
CA PRO A 658 23.72 10.63 -28.44
C PRO A 658 22.59 10.79 -27.41
N LEU A 659 22.26 9.71 -26.70
CA LEU A 659 21.21 9.70 -25.66
C LEU A 659 21.56 10.62 -24.49
N ASN A 660 22.81 10.53 -24.01
CA ASN A 660 23.30 11.40 -22.94
C ASN A 660 23.32 12.86 -23.35
N ASN A 661 23.59 13.18 -24.62
CA ASN A 661 23.51 14.55 -25.11
C ASN A 661 22.07 15.10 -25.05
N CYS A 662 21.07 14.28 -25.41
CA CYS A 662 19.66 14.64 -25.25
C CYS A 662 19.30 14.84 -23.77
N LEU A 663 19.71 13.93 -22.88
CA LEU A 663 19.50 14.04 -21.44
C LEU A 663 20.14 15.32 -20.86
N LEU A 664 21.37 15.64 -21.24
CA LEU A 664 22.06 16.87 -20.82
C LEU A 664 21.35 18.14 -21.33
N SER A 665 20.80 18.12 -22.55
CA SER A 665 20.00 19.23 -23.06
C SER A 665 18.71 19.41 -22.26
N CYS A 666 18.05 18.30 -21.92
CA CYS A 666 16.85 18.25 -21.09
C CYS A 666 17.12 18.63 -19.62
N GLN A 667 18.31 18.36 -19.09
CA GLN A 667 18.72 18.73 -17.74
C GLN A 667 18.79 20.25 -17.55
N LYS A 668 19.21 20.96 -18.61
CA LYS A 668 19.23 22.44 -18.64
C LYS A 668 17.82 23.02 -18.66
N ASN A 669 16.93 22.44 -19.45
CA ASN A 669 15.55 22.89 -19.65
C ASN A 669 14.56 21.72 -19.45
N PRO A 670 14.21 21.38 -18.20
CA PRO A 670 13.23 20.33 -17.92
C PRO A 670 11.81 20.77 -18.26
N GLU A 671 10.97 19.85 -18.74
CA GLU A 671 9.55 20.13 -18.95
C GLU A 671 8.75 19.96 -17.66
N PHE A 672 7.64 20.70 -17.53
CA PHE A 672 6.83 20.73 -16.31
C PHE A 672 6.02 19.44 -16.07
N GLU A 673 5.70 18.69 -17.12
CA GLU A 673 4.83 17.50 -17.05
C GLU A 673 5.57 16.21 -16.64
N TRP A 674 6.85 16.28 -16.30
CA TRP A 674 7.66 15.11 -16.00
C TRP A 674 7.38 14.51 -14.62
N ASN A 675 7.24 13.18 -14.58
CA ASN A 675 7.11 12.36 -13.37
C ASN A 675 8.44 12.26 -12.60
N ASN A 676 8.39 11.76 -11.36
CA ASN A 676 9.59 11.59 -10.52
C ASN A 676 10.65 10.66 -11.16
N SER A 677 10.23 9.59 -11.85
CA SER A 677 11.16 8.69 -12.56
C SER A 677 11.87 9.37 -13.73
N THR A 678 11.15 10.19 -14.52
CA THR A 678 11.75 10.99 -15.60
C THR A 678 12.71 12.05 -15.08
N LEU A 679 12.40 12.67 -13.93
CA LEU A 679 13.28 13.66 -13.31
C LEU A 679 14.56 13.02 -12.76
N ASP A 680 14.47 11.82 -12.20
CA ASP A 680 15.65 11.06 -11.77
C ASP A 680 16.51 10.62 -12.97
N LEU A 681 15.89 10.16 -14.06
CA LEU A 681 16.59 9.80 -15.30
C LEU A 681 17.41 10.97 -15.88
N VAL A 682 16.87 12.19 -15.84
CA VAL A 682 17.56 13.41 -16.30
C VAL A 682 18.60 13.91 -15.29
N GLY A 683 18.59 13.39 -14.06
CA GLY A 683 19.49 13.80 -12.98
C GLY A 683 19.07 15.10 -12.29
N ARG A 684 17.76 15.39 -12.23
CA ARG A 684 17.15 16.54 -11.51
C ARG A 684 16.34 16.08 -10.30
N ARG A 685 17.02 15.41 -9.37
CA ARG A 685 16.45 14.96 -8.08
C ARG A 685 15.97 16.12 -7.21
N ASP A 686 16.57 17.29 -7.37
CA ASP A 686 16.17 18.54 -6.72
C ASP A 686 14.70 18.89 -6.98
N LEU A 687 14.24 18.72 -8.23
CA LEU A 687 12.84 18.98 -8.59
C LEU A 687 11.90 17.90 -8.04
N ALA A 688 12.32 16.63 -8.04
CA ALA A 688 11.56 15.53 -7.47
C ALA A 688 11.36 15.68 -5.95
N MET A 689 12.34 16.27 -5.24
CA MET A 689 12.21 16.58 -3.81
C MET A 689 11.18 17.68 -3.52
N LEU A 690 10.94 18.60 -4.47
CA LEU A 690 9.95 19.67 -4.31
C LEU A 690 8.52 19.19 -4.57
N THR A 691 8.32 18.19 -5.43
CA THR A 691 6.99 17.65 -5.77
C THR A 691 6.43 16.73 -4.69
N VAL A 692 7.29 16.08 -3.89
CA VAL A 692 6.89 15.22 -2.75
C VAL A 692 7.49 15.79 -1.46
N PRO A 693 6.74 16.65 -0.73
CA PRO A 693 7.22 17.26 0.52
C PRO A 693 7.66 16.26 1.59
N GLU A 694 7.09 15.05 1.57
CA GLU A 694 7.38 13.97 2.52
C GLU A 694 8.79 13.39 2.32
N LEU A 695 9.30 13.31 1.09
CA LEU A 695 10.66 12.83 0.81
C LEU A 695 11.74 13.82 1.28
N GLY A 696 11.45 15.12 1.26
CA GLY A 696 12.34 16.16 1.75
C GLY A 696 12.51 16.13 3.28
N GLN A 697 11.48 15.70 4.02
CA GLN A 697 11.55 15.52 5.47
C GLN A 697 12.36 14.27 5.86
N GLU A 698 12.26 13.17 5.10
CA GLU A 698 13.00 11.93 5.38
C GLU A 698 14.52 12.06 5.12
N LEU A 699 14.94 12.81 4.10
CA LEU A 699 16.37 13.06 3.82
C LEU A 699 17.01 14.12 4.73
N GLY A 700 16.22 15.05 5.28
CA GLY A 700 16.67 15.95 6.34
C GLY A 700 17.08 15.18 7.61
N HIS A 701 16.42 14.06 7.90
CA HIS A 701 16.82 13.15 8.97
C HIS A 701 18.03 12.28 8.60
N ALA A 702 18.15 11.83 7.34
CA ALA A 702 19.23 10.93 6.91
C ALA A 702 20.58 11.64 6.66
N SER A 703 20.59 12.93 6.31
CA SER A 703 21.83 13.70 6.05
C SER A 703 22.65 14.03 7.30
N HIS A 704 22.09 13.83 8.50
CA HIS A 704 22.81 14.02 9.77
C HIS A 704 23.30 12.73 10.46
N GLU A 705 22.97 11.53 9.96
CA GLU A 705 23.56 10.30 10.50
C GLU A 705 25.04 10.13 10.10
N PHE A 706 25.53 10.86 9.08
CA PHE A 706 26.92 10.80 8.62
C PHE A 706 27.87 11.83 9.25
N ASP A 707 27.40 12.72 10.13
CA ASP A 707 28.22 13.78 10.74
C ASP A 707 28.34 13.66 12.28
N PHE A 708 28.42 12.43 12.79
CA PHE A 708 28.85 12.14 14.17
C PHE A 708 30.36 12.39 14.43
N SER A 709 31.06 13.11 13.54
CA SER A 709 32.50 13.39 13.68
C SER A 709 32.85 14.81 14.14
N ALA A 710 31.90 15.74 14.21
CA ALA A 710 32.09 16.98 14.96
C ALA A 710 31.77 16.72 16.44
N GLY A 711 32.70 16.06 17.14
CA GLY A 711 32.64 15.91 18.59
C GLY A 711 32.36 17.27 19.24
N ARG A 712 31.35 17.33 20.11
CA ARG A 712 31.09 18.50 20.96
C ARG A 712 32.40 18.85 21.66
N ASP A 713 32.99 19.98 21.29
CA ASP A 713 34.26 20.43 21.83
C ASP A 713 34.15 20.50 23.36
N ALA A 714 35.09 19.92 24.10
CA ALA A 714 35.00 19.82 25.56
C ALA A 714 34.83 21.20 26.22
N ASN A 715 35.31 22.26 25.55
CA ASN A 715 35.12 23.65 25.94
C ASN A 715 33.65 24.10 25.91
N SER A 716 32.83 23.60 24.98
CA SER A 716 31.37 23.88 24.93
C SER A 716 30.61 23.25 26.09
N ILE A 717 31.03 22.06 26.53
CA ILE A 717 30.49 21.36 27.70
C ILE A 717 30.95 22.04 28.99
N ILE A 718 32.18 22.53 29.04
CA ILE A 718 32.70 23.29 30.19
C ILE A 718 32.01 24.66 30.28
N HIS A 719 31.73 25.33 29.16
CA HIS A 719 30.96 26.57 29.14
C HIS A 719 29.51 26.38 29.62
N SER A 720 28.85 25.28 29.25
CA SER A 720 27.49 24.98 29.71
C SER A 720 27.44 24.62 31.21
N ILE A 721 28.50 24.04 31.76
CA ILE A 721 28.61 23.74 33.20
C ILE A 721 29.01 24.97 34.02
N ALA A 722 29.81 25.89 33.46
CA ALA A 722 30.26 27.11 34.13
C ALA A 722 29.13 28.16 34.29
N HIS A 723 28.18 28.20 33.35
CA HIS A 723 27.01 29.09 33.37
C HIS A 723 25.78 28.46 34.09
N LYS A 724 25.97 27.89 35.28
CA LYS A 724 24.87 27.32 36.10
C LYS A 724 23.74 28.31 36.50
N ASN A 725 23.88 29.61 36.20
CA ASN A 725 22.85 30.63 36.42
C ASN A 725 22.14 31.09 35.15
N GLU A 726 22.55 30.65 33.96
CA GLU A 726 21.77 30.83 32.75
C GLU A 726 21.11 29.49 32.45
N ASN A 727 19.88 29.34 32.95
CA ASN A 727 18.93 28.35 32.45
C ASN A 727 18.69 28.60 30.95
N LEU A 728 19.66 28.27 30.10
CA LEU A 728 19.39 27.87 28.72
C LEU A 728 18.72 26.51 28.87
N LEU A 729 17.41 26.55 29.07
CA LEU A 729 16.56 25.40 29.30
C LEU A 729 16.77 24.41 28.16
N GLY A 730 17.03 23.15 28.50
CA GLY A 730 17.12 22.08 27.51
C GLY A 730 15.79 21.93 26.80
N TRP A 731 15.65 22.57 25.65
CA TRP A 731 14.50 22.53 24.75
C TRP A 731 15.05 22.30 23.35
N ASP A 732 14.45 21.35 22.63
CA ASP A 732 14.84 20.77 21.34
C ASP A 732 15.98 21.49 20.59
N GLU A 733 17.23 21.11 20.92
CA GLU A 733 18.45 21.71 20.34
C GLU A 733 18.44 21.62 18.81
N GLN A 734 17.71 20.66 18.22
CA GLN A 734 17.71 20.38 16.78
C GLN A 734 16.93 21.45 15.99
N SER A 735 15.65 21.68 16.29
CA SER A 735 14.80 22.60 15.52
C SER A 735 15.17 24.08 15.73
N GLU A 736 15.66 24.45 16.92
CA GLU A 736 16.21 25.78 17.16
C GLU A 736 17.59 25.98 16.53
N ALA A 737 18.45 24.95 16.48
CA ALA A 737 19.75 25.04 15.81
C ALA A 737 19.60 25.20 14.29
N ASP A 738 18.67 24.48 13.66
CA ASP A 738 18.42 24.59 12.23
C ASP A 738 17.94 25.99 11.85
N ARG A 739 17.02 26.56 12.64
CA ARG A 739 16.59 27.95 12.47
C ARG A 739 17.72 28.93 12.72
N LEU A 740 18.58 28.69 13.71
CA LEU A 740 19.73 29.54 13.96
C LEU A 740 20.73 29.48 12.80
N ASN A 741 20.91 28.32 12.17
CA ASN A 741 21.74 28.16 10.97
C ASN A 741 21.17 28.96 9.80
N ILE A 742 19.86 28.88 9.55
CA ILE A 742 19.19 29.72 8.53
C ILE A 742 19.33 31.20 8.88
N THR A 743 19.18 31.57 10.15
CA THR A 743 19.30 32.96 10.61
C THR A 743 20.72 33.50 10.42
N LYS A 744 21.75 32.67 10.64
CA LYS A 744 23.16 32.99 10.34
C LYS A 744 23.40 33.17 8.84
N LEU A 745 22.66 32.48 7.98
CA LEU A 745 22.73 32.70 6.53
C LEU A 745 22.06 34.03 6.11
N ILE A 746 21.00 34.46 6.80
CA ILE A 746 20.31 35.74 6.53
C ILE A 746 21.10 36.93 7.06
N PHE A 747 21.65 36.81 8.28
CA PHE A 747 22.43 37.83 8.97
C PHE A 747 23.87 37.33 9.17
N ASP A 748 24.59 37.16 8.06
CA ASP A 748 25.96 36.62 8.03
C ASP A 748 27.03 37.63 8.49
N LYS A 749 26.82 38.91 8.18
CA LYS A 749 27.79 40.00 8.41
C LYS A 749 27.77 40.59 9.82
N ASP A 750 26.72 40.33 10.60
CA ASP A 750 26.55 40.91 11.92
C ASP A 750 25.84 39.97 12.90
N ARG A 751 25.75 40.39 14.15
CA ARG A 751 25.12 39.61 15.23
C ARG A 751 23.77 40.19 15.64
N LYS A 752 23.02 40.78 14.70
CA LYS A 752 21.73 41.45 14.98
C LYS A 752 20.75 40.54 15.74
N PHE A 753 20.67 39.28 15.34
CA PHE A 753 19.79 38.32 16.02
C PHE A 753 20.18 38.14 17.49
N TYR A 754 21.47 38.06 17.81
CA TYR A 754 21.97 37.94 19.19
C TYR A 754 21.73 39.22 20.01
N GLU A 755 21.90 40.39 19.41
CA GLU A 755 21.63 41.66 20.09
C GLU A 755 20.14 41.81 20.42
N ILE A 756 19.26 41.48 19.48
CA ILE A 756 17.80 41.54 19.68
C ILE A 756 17.34 40.54 20.74
N THR A 757 17.87 39.31 20.74
CA THR A 757 17.52 38.33 21.80
C THR A 757 18.00 38.79 23.17
N THR A 758 19.14 39.50 23.25
CA THR A 758 19.65 40.09 24.49
C THR A 758 18.74 41.22 24.97
N LEU A 759 18.26 42.09 24.06
CA LEU A 759 17.33 43.18 24.38
C LEU A 759 15.96 42.66 24.85
N LEU A 760 15.48 41.55 24.28
CA LEU A 760 14.18 40.95 24.58
C LEU A 760 14.25 39.87 25.68
N HIS A 761 15.27 39.93 26.53
CA HIS A 761 15.45 38.93 27.57
C HIS A 761 14.66 39.30 28.84
N GLN A 762 13.76 38.39 29.27
CA GLN A 762 12.81 38.63 30.38
C GLN A 762 13.12 37.85 31.68
N THR A 763 14.02 36.88 31.66
CA THR A 763 14.38 36.03 32.82
C THR A 763 15.60 36.56 33.58
N ARG A 764 16.44 37.36 32.92
CA ARG A 764 17.63 37.97 33.53
C ARG A 764 17.26 39.28 34.24
N ILE A 765 17.93 39.54 35.36
CA ILE A 765 17.82 40.79 36.13
C ILE A 765 18.16 41.96 35.20
N GLN A 766 17.27 42.95 35.16
CA GLN A 766 17.43 44.13 34.31
C GLN A 766 18.33 45.16 35.02
N ALA A 767 19.28 45.74 34.29
CA ALA A 767 20.15 46.78 34.82
C ALA A 767 19.68 48.18 34.37
N THR A 768 19.73 49.14 35.28
CA THR A 768 19.50 50.56 34.99
C THR A 768 20.52 51.44 35.69
N ASN A 769 20.79 52.59 35.08
CA ASN A 769 21.68 53.61 35.64
C ASN A 769 20.83 54.68 36.34
N LEU A 770 21.12 54.93 37.61
CA LEU A 770 20.51 56.01 38.39
C LEU A 770 21.61 56.74 39.15
N VAL A 771 21.88 57.97 38.74
CA VAL A 771 22.77 58.88 39.46
C VAL A 771 21.93 59.66 40.46
N ILE A 772 22.31 59.59 41.73
CA ILE A 772 21.66 60.30 42.83
C ILE A 772 22.58 61.45 43.23
N GLU A 773 22.02 62.65 43.36
CA GLU A 773 22.78 63.84 43.81
C GLU A 773 23.12 63.72 45.30
N ASP A 774 24.28 64.23 45.69
CA ASP A 774 24.83 64.09 47.06
C ASP A 774 23.99 64.82 48.14
N ASP A 775 23.07 65.71 47.73
CA ASP A 775 22.21 66.50 48.64
C ASP A 775 20.92 65.76 49.07
N VAL A 776 20.68 64.54 48.58
CA VAL A 776 19.44 63.77 48.83
C VAL A 776 19.57 62.87 50.05
N SER A 777 18.55 62.86 50.91
CA SER A 777 18.46 61.95 52.08
C SER A 777 18.55 60.48 51.66
N GLU A 778 19.17 59.63 52.50
CA GLU A 778 19.22 58.18 52.24
C GLU A 778 17.82 57.58 52.03
N TYR A 779 16.81 58.06 52.78
CA TYR A 779 15.42 57.63 52.63
C TYR A 779 14.88 57.97 51.22
N ASP A 780 15.04 59.22 50.79
CA ASP A 780 14.59 59.69 49.48
C ASP A 780 15.35 58.97 48.34
N SER A 781 16.62 58.66 48.56
CA SER A 781 17.44 57.86 47.63
C SER A 781 16.85 56.45 47.43
N THR A 782 16.33 55.81 48.48
CA THR A 782 15.70 54.48 48.38
C THR A 782 14.33 54.53 47.73
N LEU A 783 13.57 55.61 47.94
CA LEU A 783 12.30 55.84 47.28
C LEU A 783 12.49 55.96 45.76
N LEU A 784 13.44 56.80 45.33
CA LEU A 784 13.74 57.06 43.93
C LEU A 784 14.27 55.79 43.23
N LYS A 785 15.09 55.01 43.94
CA LYS A 785 15.52 53.66 43.57
C LYS A 785 14.33 52.68 43.39
N ARG A 786 13.31 52.74 44.25
CA ARG A 786 12.09 51.90 44.12
C ARG A 786 11.19 52.35 42.97
N GLU A 787 11.02 53.65 42.76
CA GLU A 787 10.24 54.19 41.64
C GLU A 787 10.90 53.84 40.29
N THR A 788 12.22 53.95 40.19
CA THR A 788 12.93 53.51 38.98
C THR A 788 12.83 52.00 38.77
N ALA A 789 12.87 51.20 39.84
CA ALA A 789 12.65 49.75 39.74
C ALA A 789 11.24 49.40 39.22
N SER A 790 10.20 50.12 39.64
CA SER A 790 8.83 49.88 39.15
C SER A 790 8.68 50.24 37.66
N LEU A 791 9.32 51.32 37.19
CA LEU A 791 9.35 51.67 35.76
C LEU A 791 10.03 50.58 34.91
N VAL A 792 11.12 49.99 35.41
CA VAL A 792 11.82 48.91 34.71
C VAL A 792 11.00 47.62 34.70
N ALA A 793 10.30 47.33 35.80
CA ALA A 793 9.36 46.20 35.84
C ALA A 793 8.22 46.39 34.83
N LEU A 794 7.63 47.59 34.71
CA LEU A 794 6.64 47.90 33.65
C LEU A 794 7.19 47.68 32.25
N ARG A 795 8.42 48.13 31.98
CA ARG A 795 9.11 47.84 30.70
C ARG A 795 9.25 46.33 30.48
N THR A 796 9.64 45.59 31.51
CA THR A 796 9.86 44.13 31.44
C THR A 796 8.58 43.37 31.11
N LEU A 797 7.43 43.79 31.66
CA LEU A 797 6.12 43.21 31.36
C LEU A 797 5.70 43.39 29.88
N SER A 798 6.28 44.36 29.17
CA SER A 798 6.01 44.59 27.73
C SER A 798 6.90 43.79 26.76
N ILE A 799 8.03 43.25 27.23
CA ILE A 799 8.99 42.46 26.43
C ILE A 799 8.36 41.29 25.65
N PRO A 800 7.40 40.51 26.21
CA PRO A 800 6.85 39.35 25.52
C PRO A 800 6.25 39.64 24.13
N MET A 801 5.76 40.86 23.91
CA MET A 801 5.20 41.26 22.61
C MET A 801 6.25 41.23 21.50
N GLY A 802 7.43 41.78 21.76
CA GLY A 802 8.56 41.73 20.82
C GLY A 802 9.12 40.31 20.68
N ARG A 803 9.18 39.57 21.79
CA ARG A 803 9.63 38.16 21.80
C ARG A 803 8.72 37.27 20.93
N ALA A 804 7.41 37.52 20.95
CA ALA A 804 6.43 36.76 20.18
C ALA A 804 6.70 36.88 18.67
N ALA A 805 7.01 38.09 18.21
CA ALA A 805 7.34 38.35 16.81
C ALA A 805 8.67 37.69 16.41
N LEU A 806 9.67 37.72 17.28
CA LEU A 806 10.99 37.14 17.00
C LEU A 806 10.97 35.61 16.89
N PHE A 807 10.24 34.95 17.79
CA PHE A 807 10.20 33.49 17.89
C PHE A 807 8.95 32.86 17.27
N TYR A 808 8.19 33.61 16.48
CA TYR A 808 6.95 33.12 15.87
C TYR A 808 7.17 31.82 15.06
N ALA A 809 6.27 30.86 15.28
CA ALA A 809 6.22 29.56 14.60
C ALA A 809 7.56 28.79 14.62
N GLY A 810 8.42 29.02 15.61
CA GLY A 810 9.79 28.49 15.66
C GLY A 810 10.05 27.18 16.35
N ARG A 811 9.03 26.58 16.96
CA ARG A 811 9.18 25.39 17.77
C ARG A 811 8.19 24.32 17.37
N MET A 812 8.61 23.07 17.46
CA MET A 812 7.75 21.90 17.43
C MET A 812 7.75 21.28 18.83
N PRO A 813 6.62 21.32 19.56
CA PRO A 813 6.59 20.85 20.94
C PRO A 813 6.66 19.32 21.00
N LEU A 814 7.39 18.81 22.00
CA LEU A 814 7.33 17.40 22.36
C LEU A 814 6.00 17.10 23.07
N LEU A 815 5.19 16.21 22.49
CA LEU A 815 3.84 15.90 23.01
C LEU A 815 3.85 15.15 24.36
N THR A 816 5.02 14.67 24.79
CA THR A 816 5.19 13.95 26.06
C THR A 816 5.42 14.86 27.26
N GLU A 817 5.74 16.15 27.04
CA GLU A 817 6.07 17.09 28.11
C GLU A 817 5.14 18.30 28.15
N LYS A 818 5.18 19.01 29.28
CA LYS A 818 4.47 20.28 29.41
C LYS A 818 5.26 21.35 28.71
N PHE A 819 4.58 22.13 27.88
CA PHE A 819 5.14 23.26 27.20
C PHE A 819 5.62 24.30 28.22
N PRO A 820 6.91 24.64 28.20
CA PRO A 820 7.50 25.40 29.28
C PRO A 820 7.41 26.91 28.99
N ILE A 821 6.76 27.62 29.91
CA ILE A 821 6.56 29.07 29.79
C ILE A 821 7.54 29.79 30.74
N PRO A 822 8.51 30.57 30.23
CA PRO A 822 9.54 31.22 31.04
C PRO A 822 8.93 32.24 32.01
N LYS A 823 9.36 32.23 33.29
CA LYS A 823 8.88 33.18 34.31
C LYS A 823 9.57 34.53 34.20
N PHE A 824 8.91 35.60 34.63
CA PHE A 824 9.53 36.93 34.70
C PHE A 824 10.52 37.03 35.86
N ASN A 825 11.54 37.86 35.66
CA ASN A 825 12.40 38.38 36.72
C ASN A 825 12.24 39.90 36.79
N LEU A 826 11.42 40.37 37.73
CA LEU A 826 11.12 41.80 37.91
C LEU A 826 12.12 42.51 38.83
N ASN A 827 13.19 41.83 39.25
CA ASN A 827 14.24 42.44 40.04
C ASN A 827 15.10 43.35 39.16
N THR A 828 15.57 44.44 39.75
CA THR A 828 16.34 45.47 39.03
C THR A 828 17.68 45.71 39.70
N LEU A 829 18.73 45.84 38.90
CA LEU A 829 20.08 46.17 39.35
C LEU A 829 20.34 47.64 39.04
N ILE A 830 20.56 48.46 40.06
CA ILE A 830 20.85 49.88 39.89
C ILE A 830 22.36 50.13 39.93
N ALA A 831 22.90 50.68 38.84
CA ALA A 831 24.26 51.19 38.74
C ALA A 831 24.29 52.71 39.01
N PRO A 832 25.38 53.26 39.59
CA PRO A 832 26.66 52.62 39.92
C PRO A 832 26.69 51.88 41.28
N SER A 833 25.66 52.00 42.12
CA SER A 833 25.66 51.39 43.47
C SER A 833 25.65 49.85 43.48
N MET A 834 25.37 49.22 42.33
CA MET A 834 25.24 47.77 42.13
C MET A 834 24.28 47.11 43.13
N THR A 835 23.26 47.85 43.55
CA THR A 835 22.23 47.39 44.49
C THR A 835 21.08 46.75 43.74
N THR A 836 20.73 45.52 44.09
CA THR A 836 19.55 44.84 43.54
C THR A 836 18.30 45.20 44.35
N ILE A 837 17.27 45.69 43.68
CA ILE A 837 15.99 46.05 44.27
C ILE A 837 14.98 45.00 43.88
N VAL A 838 14.42 44.37 44.91
CA VAL A 838 13.27 43.47 44.77
C VAL A 838 12.01 44.34 44.73
N LEU A 839 11.18 44.10 43.73
CA LEU A 839 9.91 44.81 43.58
C LEU A 839 9.02 44.53 44.80
N THR A 840 8.54 45.58 45.45
CA THR A 840 7.65 45.47 46.61
C THR A 840 6.21 45.23 46.15
N GLU A 841 5.49 44.35 46.83
CA GLU A 841 4.05 44.10 46.57
C GLU A 841 3.25 45.41 46.69
N GLY A 842 2.38 45.68 45.70
CA GLY A 842 1.59 46.92 45.60
C GLY A 842 2.25 48.09 44.87
N SER A 843 3.50 47.96 44.41
CA SER A 843 4.16 49.00 43.59
C SER A 843 3.62 49.11 42.16
N ILE A 844 3.01 48.04 41.65
CA ILE A 844 2.33 47.95 40.35
C ILE A 844 0.97 47.31 40.62
N SER A 845 -0.07 47.71 39.87
CA SER A 845 -1.39 47.10 40.01
C SER A 845 -1.39 45.64 39.53
N ASP A 846 -2.12 44.79 40.25
CA ASP A 846 -2.21 43.36 39.94
C ASP A 846 -2.78 43.11 38.53
N GLU A 847 -3.69 43.97 38.06
CA GLU A 847 -4.24 43.89 36.70
C GLU A 847 -3.17 44.02 35.61
N VAL A 848 -2.19 44.93 35.79
CA VAL A 848 -1.10 45.13 34.82
C VAL A 848 -0.14 43.94 34.85
N ILE A 849 0.10 43.38 36.03
CA ILE A 849 0.91 42.17 36.19
C ILE A 849 0.24 40.98 35.50
N ASP A 850 -1.08 40.82 35.66
CA ASP A 850 -1.86 39.75 35.01
C ASP A 850 -1.79 39.85 33.48
N TRP A 851 -1.93 41.06 32.92
CA TRP A 851 -1.76 41.28 31.48
C TRP A 851 -0.34 40.97 30.99
N GLY A 852 0.69 41.34 31.76
CA GLY A 852 2.07 40.96 31.45
C GLY A 852 2.26 39.44 31.40
N HIS A 853 1.70 38.70 32.37
CA HIS A 853 1.72 37.23 32.39
C HIS A 853 0.91 36.63 31.23
N PHE A 854 -0.23 37.23 30.89
CA PHE A 854 -1.03 36.83 29.73
C PHE A 854 -0.22 36.95 28.44
N HIS A 855 0.41 38.10 28.18
CA HIS A 855 1.26 38.30 26.99
C HIS A 855 2.46 37.35 26.95
N ASN A 856 3.03 37.01 28.09
CA ASN A 856 4.10 36.01 28.19
C ASN A 856 3.62 34.60 27.77
N GLY A 857 2.43 34.22 28.21
CA GLY A 857 1.76 33.00 27.74
C GLY A 857 1.53 33.00 26.23
N VAL A 858 1.01 34.11 25.69
CA VAL A 858 0.78 34.28 24.24
C VAL A 858 2.09 34.15 23.46
N SER A 859 3.13 34.86 23.89
CA SER A 859 4.46 34.84 23.25
C SER A 859 5.03 33.42 23.17
N SER A 860 4.91 32.67 24.26
CA SER A 860 5.41 31.31 24.33
C SER A 860 4.57 30.35 23.47
N GLY A 861 3.25 30.48 23.47
CA GLY A 861 2.39 29.66 22.60
C GLY A 861 2.53 29.97 21.11
N LEU A 862 2.77 31.24 20.73
CA LEU A 862 2.96 31.66 19.33
C LEU A 862 4.26 31.14 18.74
N SER A 863 5.20 30.75 19.60
CA SER A 863 6.41 30.06 19.15
C SER A 863 6.14 28.67 18.60
N ILE A 864 5.00 28.04 18.91
CA ILE A 864 4.63 26.75 18.32
C ILE A 864 4.27 26.95 16.85
N SER A 865 4.83 26.12 15.96
CA SER A 865 4.52 26.17 14.52
C SER A 865 3.03 25.84 14.26
N PRO A 866 2.35 26.52 13.31
CA PRO A 866 1.02 26.11 12.84
C PRO A 866 1.05 24.73 12.15
N ASP A 867 2.21 24.31 11.63
CA ASP A 867 2.39 23.00 10.98
C ASP A 867 2.64 21.86 11.99
N ALA A 868 2.69 22.16 13.30
CA ALA A 868 2.85 21.15 14.32
C ALA A 868 1.65 20.19 14.32
N LYS A 869 1.89 18.96 13.86
CA LYS A 869 0.88 17.90 13.81
C LYS A 869 0.69 17.29 15.21
N CYS A 870 -0.47 16.67 15.42
CA CYS A 870 -0.78 15.86 16.62
C CYS A 870 -0.95 16.63 17.95
N ILE A 871 -1.14 17.95 17.92
CA ILE A 871 -1.59 18.70 19.11
C ILE A 871 -3.08 18.38 19.35
N THR A 872 -3.35 17.57 20.36
CA THR A 872 -4.71 17.12 20.73
C THR A 872 -5.27 17.90 21.91
N GLY A 873 -6.59 17.85 22.10
CA GLY A 873 -7.26 18.40 23.29
C GLY A 873 -6.68 17.87 24.60
N SER A 874 -6.25 16.61 24.63
CA SER A 874 -5.59 15.99 25.78
C SER A 874 -4.25 16.65 26.12
N TRP A 875 -3.43 16.96 25.12
CA TRP A 875 -2.15 17.66 25.34
C TRP A 875 -2.37 19.10 25.83
N ILE A 876 -3.38 19.79 25.31
CA ILE A 876 -3.74 21.14 25.77
C ILE A 876 -4.13 21.12 27.26
N ILE A 877 -4.84 20.09 27.71
CA ILE A 877 -5.20 19.92 29.13
C ILE A 877 -4.04 19.47 29.99
N PHE A 878 -3.14 18.65 29.44
CA PHE A 878 -1.91 18.26 30.16
C PHE A 878 -1.09 19.49 30.59
N ASN A 879 -1.15 20.55 29.79
CA ASN A 879 -0.53 21.85 30.08
C ASN A 879 -1.30 22.72 31.08
N LYS A 880 -2.53 22.36 31.45
CA LYS A 880 -3.34 23.15 32.39
C LYS A 880 -2.70 23.19 33.79
N PRO A 881 -2.50 24.38 34.37
CA PRO A 881 -2.08 24.53 35.77
C PRO A 881 -3.19 24.12 36.74
N ALA A 882 -2.85 23.88 38.02
CA ALA A 882 -3.81 23.49 39.05
C ALA A 882 -4.87 24.58 39.31
N GLU A 883 -4.45 25.85 39.29
CA GLU A 883 -5.31 27.02 39.34
C GLU A 883 -5.25 27.77 38.01
N ASN A 884 -6.39 28.33 37.58
CA ASN A 884 -6.45 29.09 36.34
C ASN A 884 -5.63 30.38 36.47
N ASN A 885 -4.52 30.47 35.73
CA ASN A 885 -3.62 31.61 35.72
C ASN A 885 -3.72 32.37 34.37
N ALA A 886 -3.52 33.69 34.39
CA ALA A 886 -3.42 34.55 33.21
C ALA A 886 -2.38 34.05 32.18
N GLN A 887 -1.27 33.47 32.65
CA GLN A 887 -0.23 32.90 31.77
C GLN A 887 -0.76 31.75 30.90
N HIS A 888 -1.52 30.81 31.47
CA HIS A 888 -2.12 29.71 30.70
C HIS A 888 -3.22 30.21 29.76
N ALA A 889 -3.97 31.22 30.20
CA ALA A 889 -4.98 31.86 29.36
C ALA A 889 -4.37 32.46 28.07
N GLY A 890 -3.23 33.13 28.18
CA GLY A 890 -2.48 33.62 27.03
C GLY A 890 -1.95 32.51 26.13
N PHE A 891 -1.48 31.41 26.73
CA PHE A 891 -1.05 30.23 25.98
C PHE A 891 -2.19 29.62 25.13
N LEU A 892 -3.41 29.54 25.67
CA LEU A 892 -4.59 29.09 24.93
C LEU A 892 -4.93 30.01 23.75
N LEU A 893 -4.85 31.33 23.94
CA LEU A 893 -5.06 32.29 22.85
C LEU A 893 -4.09 32.03 21.70
N ALA A 894 -2.81 31.83 22.01
CA ALA A 894 -1.79 31.60 21.00
C ALA A 894 -1.97 30.28 20.24
N LEU A 895 -2.34 29.20 20.92
CA LEU A 895 -2.72 27.95 20.25
C LEU A 895 -3.91 28.15 19.30
N GLY A 896 -4.87 28.97 19.71
CA GLY A 896 -6.00 29.35 18.88
C GLY A 896 -5.63 30.16 17.65
N LEU A 897 -4.73 31.14 17.80
CA LEU A 897 -4.19 31.93 16.69
C LEU A 897 -3.40 31.07 15.69
N ASN A 898 -2.69 30.05 16.17
CA ASN A 898 -1.97 29.09 15.33
C ASN A 898 -2.88 28.03 14.68
N GLY A 899 -4.17 27.99 15.02
CA GLY A 899 -5.14 27.06 14.43
C GLY A 899 -5.25 25.70 15.13
N HIS A 900 -4.62 25.52 16.29
CA HIS A 900 -4.59 24.25 17.04
C HIS A 900 -5.85 24.00 17.88
N LEU A 901 -6.76 24.96 18.01
CA LEU A 901 -8.01 24.82 18.77
C LEU A 901 -9.22 24.38 17.94
N LYS A 902 -9.05 24.07 16.64
CA LYS A 902 -10.15 23.68 15.73
C LYS A 902 -10.90 22.42 16.18
N LEU A 903 -10.20 21.47 16.80
CA LEU A 903 -10.75 20.16 17.18
C LEU A 903 -10.88 20.00 18.70
N LEU A 904 -10.98 21.12 19.43
CA LEU A 904 -11.15 21.06 20.88
C LEU A 904 -12.54 20.52 21.23
N GLU A 905 -12.59 19.48 22.06
CA GLU A 905 -13.84 18.85 22.48
C GLU A 905 -14.70 19.75 23.39
N GLU A 906 -16.02 19.64 23.28
CA GLU A 906 -16.98 20.46 24.04
C GLU A 906 -16.76 20.39 25.56
N TRP A 907 -16.48 19.19 26.08
CA TRP A 907 -16.18 18.98 27.49
C TRP A 907 -14.97 19.82 27.97
N HIS A 908 -13.94 19.94 27.14
CA HIS A 908 -12.75 20.71 27.47
C HIS A 908 -13.05 22.22 27.51
N ILE A 909 -13.91 22.70 26.61
CA ILE A 909 -14.37 24.10 26.61
C ILE A 909 -15.10 24.42 27.93
N TYR A 910 -16.01 23.56 28.37
CA TYR A 910 -16.74 23.74 29.63
C TYR A 910 -15.81 23.73 30.86
N ASN A 911 -14.80 22.86 30.89
CA ASN A 911 -13.83 22.78 32.00
C ASN A 911 -12.99 24.07 32.13
N TYR A 912 -12.73 24.79 31.02
CA TYR A 912 -12.02 26.05 31.05
C TYR A 912 -12.91 27.24 31.44
N LEU A 913 -14.17 27.28 30.97
CA LEU A 913 -15.10 28.39 31.22
C LEU A 913 -15.85 28.28 32.56
N GLY A 914 -16.01 27.08 33.11
CA GLY A 914 -16.73 26.81 34.36
C GLY A 914 -16.24 27.64 35.57
N PRO A 915 -14.92 27.78 35.80
CA PRO A 915 -14.38 28.57 36.91
C PRO A 915 -14.55 30.10 36.80
N LYS A 916 -15.08 30.62 35.68
CA LYS A 916 -15.34 32.05 35.44
C LYS A 916 -14.13 32.99 35.59
N HIS A 917 -12.92 32.49 35.35
CA HIS A 917 -11.71 33.33 35.34
C HIS A 917 -11.67 34.22 34.08
N PRO A 918 -11.69 35.57 34.19
CA PRO A 918 -11.85 36.47 33.04
C PRO A 918 -10.80 36.29 31.94
N MET A 919 -9.51 36.20 32.29
CA MET A 919 -8.43 36.06 31.31
C MET A 919 -8.53 34.76 30.53
N THR A 920 -8.86 33.65 31.20
CA THR A 920 -9.04 32.34 30.54
C THR A 920 -10.18 32.38 29.54
N SER A 921 -11.29 33.03 29.89
CA SER A 921 -12.41 33.24 28.97
C SER A 921 -12.00 34.07 27.76
N ILE A 922 -11.27 35.17 27.94
CA ILE A 922 -10.78 36.00 26.83
C ILE A 922 -9.89 35.19 25.89
N GLY A 923 -8.88 34.51 26.43
CA GLY A 923 -7.92 33.76 25.63
C GLY A 923 -8.54 32.60 24.87
N LEU A 924 -9.44 31.86 25.51
CA LEU A 924 -10.12 30.72 24.88
C LEU A 924 -11.15 31.17 23.82
N LEU A 925 -12.01 32.15 24.13
CA LEU A 925 -13.07 32.58 23.21
C LEU A 925 -12.49 33.19 21.93
N ILE A 926 -11.51 34.08 22.06
CA ILE A 926 -10.82 34.68 20.90
C ILE A 926 -10.00 33.60 20.18
N GLY A 927 -9.28 32.75 20.90
CA GLY A 927 -8.46 31.69 20.31
C GLY A 927 -9.26 30.70 19.47
N MET A 928 -10.40 30.22 19.97
CA MET A 928 -11.30 29.34 19.21
C MET A 928 -11.89 30.05 18.00
N ALA A 929 -12.33 31.31 18.15
CA ALA A 929 -12.87 32.09 17.05
C ALA A 929 -11.84 32.37 15.95
N ALA A 930 -10.59 32.63 16.32
CA ALA A 930 -9.48 32.81 15.38
C ALA A 930 -9.15 31.51 14.63
N SER A 931 -9.16 30.37 15.33
CA SER A 931 -8.99 29.03 14.72
C SER A 931 -10.08 28.72 13.68
N LEU A 932 -11.30 29.19 13.91
CA LEU A 932 -12.50 28.91 13.09
C LEU A 932 -12.95 30.12 12.26
N ARG A 933 -12.02 31.03 11.95
CA ARG A 933 -12.29 32.29 11.24
C ARG A 933 -13.05 32.07 9.92
N GLY A 934 -14.18 32.74 9.74
CA GLY A 934 -15.00 32.70 8.53
C GLY A 934 -15.82 31.41 8.31
N THR A 935 -15.87 30.50 9.27
CA THR A 935 -16.58 29.20 9.11
C THR A 935 -18.07 29.26 9.47
N MET A 936 -18.53 30.30 10.19
CA MET A 936 -19.91 30.40 10.72
C MET A 936 -20.34 29.19 11.58
N GLU A 937 -19.41 28.58 12.31
CA GLU A 937 -19.72 27.38 13.09
C GLU A 937 -20.75 27.66 14.20
N THR A 938 -21.93 27.04 14.08
CA THR A 938 -23.06 27.26 15.01
C THR A 938 -22.77 26.87 16.46
N LYS A 939 -21.87 25.91 16.69
CA LYS A 939 -21.48 25.47 18.04
C LYS A 939 -20.77 26.59 18.79
N LEU A 940 -19.73 27.15 18.17
CA LEU A 940 -18.98 28.26 18.74
C LEU A 940 -19.84 29.52 18.86
N THR A 941 -20.74 29.80 17.90
CA THR A 941 -21.69 30.92 18.01
C THR A 941 -22.53 30.83 19.28
N LYS A 942 -23.01 29.63 19.65
CA LYS A 942 -23.77 29.45 20.90
C LYS A 942 -22.91 29.74 22.12
N VAL A 943 -21.67 29.24 22.16
CA VAL A 943 -20.74 29.50 23.26
C VAL A 943 -20.46 31.01 23.39
N LEU A 944 -20.18 31.69 22.27
CA LEU A 944 -19.93 33.13 22.26
C LEU A 944 -21.18 33.95 22.66
N SER A 945 -22.38 33.51 22.28
CA SER A 945 -23.64 34.23 22.60
C SER A 945 -23.96 34.28 24.10
N VAL A 946 -23.51 33.29 24.88
CA VAL A 946 -23.65 33.30 26.34
C VAL A 946 -22.73 34.35 26.98
N HIS A 947 -21.61 34.65 26.33
CA HIS A 947 -20.60 35.58 26.83
C HIS A 947 -20.74 36.99 26.26
N ALA A 948 -21.66 37.22 25.32
CA ALA A 948 -21.99 38.52 24.74
C ALA A 948 -23.47 38.84 24.99
N VAL A 949 -23.75 39.71 25.97
CA VAL A 949 -25.11 40.04 26.42
C VAL A 949 -26.01 40.51 25.27
N ALA A 950 -25.45 41.22 24.29
CA ALA A 950 -26.16 41.69 23.09
C ALA A 950 -26.81 40.58 22.25
N LEU A 951 -26.36 39.32 22.39
CA LEU A 951 -26.83 38.18 21.60
C LEU A 951 -27.70 37.21 22.39
N LEU A 952 -27.95 37.48 23.67
CA LEU A 952 -28.85 36.68 24.47
C LEU A 952 -30.29 36.81 23.93
N PRO A 953 -31.08 35.73 23.94
CA PRO A 953 -32.49 35.79 23.58
C PRO A 953 -33.26 36.77 24.49
N GLN A 954 -34.24 37.48 23.94
CA GLN A 954 -35.13 38.32 24.73
C GLN A 954 -35.87 37.45 25.79
N GLY A 955 -35.68 37.76 27.07
CA GLY A 955 -36.22 37.00 28.21
C GLY A 955 -35.23 36.03 28.87
N ALA A 956 -33.97 35.97 28.43
CA ALA A 956 -32.91 35.26 29.16
C ALA A 956 -32.50 36.03 30.43
N ASN A 957 -32.03 35.31 31.46
CA ASN A 957 -31.50 35.93 32.68
C ASN A 957 -30.24 36.75 32.36
N ASP A 958 -30.15 37.96 32.90
CA ASP A 958 -28.94 38.77 32.80
C ASP A 958 -27.77 38.06 33.48
N LEU A 959 -26.83 37.56 32.67
CA LEU A 959 -25.60 36.95 33.14
C LEU A 959 -24.62 38.08 33.52
N ASN A 960 -24.15 38.09 34.77
CA ASN A 960 -23.12 39.04 35.22
C ASN A 960 -21.74 38.66 34.65
N VAL A 961 -21.52 38.99 33.37
CA VAL A 961 -20.27 38.76 32.64
C VAL A 961 -19.44 40.05 32.61
N PRO A 962 -18.14 40.03 32.97
CA PRO A 962 -17.29 41.22 32.90
C PRO A 962 -17.22 41.83 31.50
N ILE A 963 -17.18 43.16 31.41
CA ILE A 963 -17.18 43.91 30.13
C ILE A 963 -16.02 43.49 29.20
N ILE A 964 -14.85 43.16 29.77
CA ILE A 964 -13.67 42.71 29.00
C ILE A 964 -13.95 41.37 28.30
N VAL A 965 -14.64 40.44 28.98
CA VAL A 965 -15.04 39.14 28.40
C VAL A 965 -16.12 39.34 27.34
N GLN A 966 -17.06 40.25 27.57
CA GLN A 966 -18.08 40.59 26.56
C GLN A 966 -17.45 41.17 25.29
N SER A 967 -16.48 42.08 25.45
CA SER A 967 -15.72 42.66 24.34
C SER A 967 -14.98 41.59 23.53
N ALA A 968 -14.32 40.65 24.22
CA ALA A 968 -13.68 39.49 23.60
C ALA A 968 -14.69 38.60 22.85
N GLY A 969 -15.88 38.40 23.42
CA GLY A 969 -16.98 37.68 22.77
C GLY A 969 -17.39 38.33 21.45
N LEU A 970 -17.59 39.65 21.42
CA LEU A 970 -17.94 40.40 20.21
C LEU A 970 -16.88 40.27 19.12
N ILE A 971 -15.59 40.42 19.47
CA ILE A 971 -14.48 40.21 18.53
C ILE A 971 -14.50 38.77 18.00
N GLY A 972 -14.73 37.79 18.87
CA GLY A 972 -14.85 36.39 18.47
C GLY A 972 -15.97 36.15 17.45
N ILE A 973 -17.12 36.81 17.60
CA ILE A 973 -18.20 36.78 16.59
C ILE A 973 -17.74 37.42 15.28
N GLY A 974 -17.06 38.56 15.34
CA GLY A 974 -16.49 39.21 14.16
C GLY A 974 -15.54 38.30 13.38
N LEU A 975 -14.64 37.59 14.07
CA LEU A 975 -13.72 36.63 13.47
C LEU A 975 -14.44 35.41 12.89
N LEU A 976 -15.41 34.85 13.60
CA LEU A 976 -16.16 33.67 13.16
C LEU A 976 -17.02 33.96 11.91
N TYR A 977 -17.59 35.16 11.84
CA TYR A 977 -18.43 35.63 10.74
C TYR A 977 -17.69 36.54 9.75
N LEU A 978 -16.36 36.46 9.72
CA LEU A 978 -15.50 37.25 8.83
C LEU A 978 -15.96 37.12 7.37
N GLU A 979 -16.18 38.25 6.70
CA GLU A 979 -16.62 38.35 5.29
C GLU A 979 -17.95 37.67 4.92
N THR A 980 -18.75 37.23 5.90
CA THR A 980 -19.98 36.47 5.64
C THR A 980 -21.20 37.33 5.32
N LEU A 981 -21.15 38.65 5.58
CA LEU A 981 -22.29 39.57 5.43
C LEU A 981 -23.55 39.13 6.19
N HIS A 982 -23.38 38.55 7.37
CA HIS A 982 -24.50 37.99 8.11
C HIS A 982 -25.38 39.08 8.74
N ARG A 983 -26.48 39.42 8.07
CA ARG A 983 -27.41 40.53 8.40
C ARG A 983 -27.69 40.68 9.89
N ARG A 984 -28.19 39.63 10.56
CA ARG A 984 -28.58 39.70 11.98
C ARG A 984 -27.40 40.06 12.90
N MET A 985 -26.21 39.53 12.62
CA MET A 985 -25.04 39.78 13.46
C MET A 985 -24.57 41.22 13.26
N SER A 986 -24.58 41.72 12.02
CA SER A 986 -24.27 43.11 11.70
C SER A 986 -25.27 44.08 12.34
N GLU A 987 -26.58 43.80 12.30
CA GLU A 987 -27.60 44.62 12.96
C GLU A 987 -27.44 44.64 14.49
N THR A 988 -27.21 43.47 15.09
CA THR A 988 -27.00 43.38 16.54
C THR A 988 -25.76 44.15 16.95
N LEU A 989 -24.63 44.02 16.23
CA LEU A 989 -23.40 44.77 16.52
C LEU A 989 -23.56 46.28 16.30
N LEU A 990 -24.27 46.70 15.25
CA LEU A 990 -24.57 48.11 14.99
C LEU A 990 -25.36 48.74 16.15
N SER A 991 -26.33 48.01 16.72
CA SER A 991 -27.11 48.47 17.87
C SER A 991 -26.25 48.73 19.12
N GLN A 992 -25.09 48.08 19.23
CA GLN A 992 -24.19 48.21 20.38
C GLN A 992 -23.29 49.45 20.32
N LEU A 993 -23.12 50.07 19.14
CA LEU A 993 -22.27 51.26 18.97
C LEU A 993 -22.88 52.54 19.58
N GLY A 994 -24.17 52.55 19.90
CA GLY A 994 -24.88 53.72 20.44
C GLY A 994 -25.04 53.77 21.96
N VAL A 995 -24.50 52.82 22.72
CA VAL A 995 -24.68 52.75 24.18
C VAL A 995 -23.55 53.54 24.87
N VAL A 996 -23.85 54.77 25.31
CA VAL A 996 -22.86 55.69 25.88
C VAL A 996 -22.78 55.56 27.41
N LYS A 997 -21.72 54.93 27.94
CA LYS A 997 -21.20 55.11 29.31
C LYS A 997 -19.66 55.04 29.32
N ASN A 998 -19.01 55.83 30.18
CA ASN A 998 -17.56 56.13 30.16
C ASN A 998 -16.57 54.94 30.28
N GLU A 999 -17.01 53.73 30.65
CA GLU A 999 -16.15 52.52 30.68
C GLU A 999 -16.36 51.59 29.47
N GLN A 1000 -17.15 52.00 28.47
CA GLN A 1000 -17.53 51.17 27.33
C GLN A 1000 -16.75 51.47 26.04
N GLU A 1001 -15.70 52.30 26.06
CA GLU A 1001 -14.93 52.61 24.85
C GLU A 1001 -14.31 51.37 24.21
N SER A 1002 -13.71 50.47 25.00
CA SER A 1002 -13.15 49.21 24.51
C SER A 1002 -14.23 48.28 23.95
N TYR A 1003 -15.42 48.29 24.56
CA TYR A 1003 -16.57 47.50 24.12
C TYR A 1003 -17.15 48.02 22.79
N MET A 1004 -17.30 49.33 22.66
CA MET A 1004 -17.74 49.98 21.41
C MET A 1004 -16.73 49.75 20.29
N LEU A 1005 -15.43 49.88 20.59
CA LEU A 1005 -14.37 49.59 19.63
C LEU A 1005 -14.42 48.12 19.18
N ALA A 1006 -14.58 47.19 20.11
CA ALA A 1006 -14.73 45.77 19.81
C ALA A 1006 -15.97 45.49 18.93
N ALA A 1007 -17.11 46.11 19.23
CA ALA A 1007 -18.33 46.01 18.43
C ALA A 1007 -18.14 46.55 17.01
N GLY A 1008 -17.49 47.71 16.88
CA GLY A 1008 -17.18 48.35 15.60
C GLY A 1008 -16.18 47.53 14.77
N MET A 1009 -15.13 47.02 15.39
CA MET A 1009 -14.18 46.10 14.74
C MET A 1009 -14.88 44.82 14.27
N ALA A 1010 -15.70 44.21 15.11
CA ALA A 1010 -16.46 43.01 14.75
C ALA A 1010 -17.41 43.27 13.57
N LEU A 1011 -18.14 44.38 13.58
CA LEU A 1011 -19.00 44.80 12.46
C LEU A 1011 -18.19 44.98 11.17
N GLY A 1012 -17.02 45.62 11.26
CA GLY A 1012 -16.09 45.80 10.15
C GLY A 1012 -15.55 44.47 9.61
N LEU A 1013 -15.21 43.51 10.47
CA LEU A 1013 -14.76 42.17 10.08
C LEU A 1013 -15.85 41.39 9.34
N ILE A 1014 -17.10 41.45 9.79
CA ILE A 1014 -18.21 40.74 9.12
C ILE A 1014 -18.46 41.27 7.71
N ASN A 1015 -18.31 42.60 7.54
CA ASN A 1015 -18.59 43.30 6.29
C ASN A 1015 -17.30 43.66 5.50
N LEU A 1016 -16.18 43.00 5.81
CA LEU A 1016 -14.84 43.38 5.34
C LEU A 1016 -14.76 43.39 3.81
N GLY A 1017 -14.27 44.51 3.25
CA GLY A 1017 -13.99 44.65 1.81
C GLY A 1017 -15.21 44.70 0.88
N LYS A 1018 -16.44 44.84 1.40
CA LYS A 1018 -17.68 44.79 0.58
C LYS A 1018 -18.20 46.16 0.13
N GLY A 1019 -17.74 47.26 0.74
CA GLY A 1019 -18.09 48.62 0.32
C GLY A 1019 -19.61 48.85 0.25
N ASN A 1020 -20.10 49.33 -0.89
CA ASN A 1020 -21.52 49.60 -1.11
C ASN A 1020 -22.35 48.36 -1.57
N ASP A 1021 -21.72 47.21 -1.86
CA ASP A 1021 -22.43 45.98 -2.27
C ASP A 1021 -22.86 45.14 -1.05
N LEU A 1022 -23.55 45.80 -0.11
CA LEU A 1022 -24.08 45.17 1.10
C LEU A 1022 -25.44 44.52 0.80
N ARG A 1023 -25.42 43.32 0.21
CA ARG A 1023 -26.64 42.55 -0.11
C ARG A 1023 -27.47 42.31 1.14
N GLY A 1024 -28.63 42.96 1.24
CA GLY A 1024 -29.57 42.79 2.36
C GLY A 1024 -29.32 43.66 3.60
N LEU A 1025 -28.35 44.58 3.56
CA LEU A 1025 -28.06 45.57 4.63
C LEU A 1025 -28.19 47.03 4.12
N THR A 1026 -28.74 47.23 2.92
CA THR A 1026 -28.99 48.55 2.31
C THR A 1026 -29.94 49.43 3.13
N ASP A 1027 -30.92 48.81 3.78
CA ASP A 1027 -31.95 49.52 4.56
C ASP A 1027 -31.42 50.04 5.89
N THR A 1028 -30.40 49.36 6.44
CA THR A 1028 -29.82 49.66 7.76
C THR A 1028 -28.77 50.77 7.72
N ARG A 1029 -28.37 51.25 6.53
CA ARG A 1029 -27.36 52.30 6.33
C ARG A 1029 -26.13 52.14 7.25
N VAL A 1030 -25.56 50.92 7.21
CA VAL A 1030 -24.36 50.53 7.97
C VAL A 1030 -23.17 51.41 7.62
#